data_AF-F3YWM3-F1
#
_entry.id   AF-F3YWM3-F1
#
_cell.length_a   1.000
_cell.length_b   1.000
_cell.length_c   1.000
_cell.angle_alpha   90.00
_cell.angle_beta   90.00
_cell.angle_gamma   90.00
#
_symmetry.space_group_name_H-M   'P 1'
#
loop_
_entity.id
_entity.type
_entity.pdbx_description
1 polymer ?
#
loop_
_entity_poly.entity_id
_entity_poly.type
_entity_poly.pdbx_seq_one_letter_code
_entity_poly.pdbx_strand_id
1 'polypeptide(L)'
;MIKRSLSLPSIWVIVALALLLPFTFATGSKGAESPMAGKGKKRNILYINSYQNGYIWSDTILDGIRETFVQSGLQIDLQVEYLDAKKHPDYAVREQLRALMAVKFRNIDFDAVIVSDNDAFSFALDYRQELFPGVPLVFCGVNHFDSETIAGQAAVTGVLEHTRVAETLKLAMRLHPGRKRLLVIGDESTTSVAIEAQVRDAMPQFKDRLTFDYRRVNNMEELTRTVETADRNTIIYHIPYYMDEGGTFLTPWEVEAAVAEMTDVPIYSGWVFLLGHGMLGGMLLSGEHQGHLAAQMVLDILAGKSPDDIPVLERTDEQYYFDNDVLARHGIPHDRLPAGSIIINQPKPFYELEKPVFWTIMASLGVLTAVLFFLALNIRQRKYAERRLKDQLYFMELLMDTIPTPIYFRSKSGAYTDFNKAFQRWFGTDRDALNATLPKEIKAAGGSRLRNPATLSDAADKELLARPGVRVYEQVLESIDGKRHNVLMHKATYRNASGEVEGLVGVLYDFTDRHKAEEDLRRAEEKYRSIFENSALGIFRVTAEGDWLDANPALAHMLGYATPVALMTSGRTILADLHCAELEALAVTAADRPGAAAFECRLTRADGQELAVRAYLRSITSEDGSSTRLEGIVEDVTSRRKAERDLRDSQKMLRMVLDNIPQLVFWKDKDLRYMGANKSFADFFGLSDQDEIIGKTNRDLLPRVIDALAAERLDAEVMHENRSCPRTPLELKMANGEMVIVELTKLPLHDYEGRVIGVLSTAEDVTRKVSLERQLLQSQKMEAIGTFVSGIAHDFNNILTTIINSAELALLDLPEESEPAEDVRRALNAAQQGSHLVSQIHTYSRPTREGFLPTEVAATVQQALGLIRASLPGNIRLREDVEPSLGLCLADPTQLRQVVMNLCTNAFQALRETGGVIEVGLHRVELQPERADLLALAPGEFLCLSVSDNGPGIPPSIASKIFYPFFTTKSMGEGTGLGLAVVQGIVKGHKGAISLSSEPWVKTRFEIFLPYEDEGAQPKELAERPTPSGSERILFVEDDLDQLETIPKVLGRLGYSVVACRGADAALAALSSSDGDGRFDLVVTDFDMPEATGVDFSRTLHQIRPGLPVILVSGRRGAIDAAMGVSNIRHVLTKPYSGRGLSEAIRAVLDAVPAEV
;
A
#
# COMPACT_ATOMS: atom_id res chain seq x y z
N MET A 1 60.62 2.79 14.27
CA MET A 1 60.01 1.93 13.23
C MET A 1 58.53 2.24 13.15
N ILE A 2 58.12 2.81 12.02
CA ILE A 2 56.87 3.54 11.81
C ILE A 2 55.75 2.56 11.45
N LYS A 3 54.73 2.41 12.30
CA LYS A 3 53.44 1.81 11.96
C LYS A 3 52.61 2.88 11.23
N ARG A 4 52.38 2.69 9.93
CA ARG A 4 51.49 3.53 9.12
C ARG A 4 50.05 3.36 9.63
N SER A 5 49.49 4.46 10.13
CA SER A 5 48.06 4.66 10.34
C SER A 5 47.35 4.69 8.99
N LEU A 6 46.38 3.79 8.79
CA LEU A 6 45.37 4.01 7.76
C LEU A 6 44.43 5.09 8.27
N SER A 7 44.42 6.24 7.60
CA SER A 7 43.51 7.35 7.86
C SER A 7 42.06 6.98 7.52
N LEU A 8 41.12 7.51 8.31
CA LEU A 8 39.66 7.36 8.18
C LEU A 8 39.03 7.60 6.78
N PRO A 9 39.61 8.34 5.81
CA PRO A 9 38.97 8.54 4.50
C PRO A 9 38.83 7.25 3.67
N SER A 10 39.68 6.24 3.94
CA SER A 10 39.75 5.00 3.15
C SER A 10 38.48 4.14 3.26
N ILE A 11 37.78 4.21 4.39
CA ILE A 11 36.59 3.38 4.66
C ILE A 11 35.37 3.95 3.94
N TRP A 12 35.25 5.29 3.85
CA TRP A 12 34.18 5.93 3.09
C TRP A 12 34.32 5.72 1.59
N VAL A 13 35.56 5.63 1.08
CA VAL A 13 35.81 5.29 -0.34
C VAL A 13 35.39 3.85 -0.64
N ILE A 14 35.61 2.90 0.27
CA ILE A 14 35.20 1.50 0.09
C ILE A 14 33.67 1.35 0.20
N VAL A 15 33.02 2.09 1.11
CA VAL A 15 31.55 2.10 1.23
C VAL A 15 30.89 2.82 0.05
N ALA A 16 31.50 3.89 -0.48
CA ALA A 16 31.04 4.56 -1.70
C ALA A 16 31.20 3.67 -2.94
N LEU A 17 32.32 2.93 -3.06
CA LEU A 17 32.48 1.94 -4.13
C LEU A 17 31.50 0.77 -4.02
N ALA A 18 31.17 0.33 -2.80
CA ALA A 18 30.20 -0.76 -2.58
C ALA A 18 28.74 -0.34 -2.88
N LEU A 19 28.40 0.94 -2.70
CA LEU A 19 27.08 1.49 -3.05
C LEU A 19 26.94 1.83 -4.54
N LEU A 20 28.05 1.98 -5.27
CA LEU A 20 28.05 2.19 -6.72
C LEU A 20 28.02 0.89 -7.53
N LEU A 21 28.39 -0.24 -6.93
CA LEU A 21 28.46 -1.55 -7.58
C LEU A 21 27.11 -2.17 -8.03
N PRO A 22 25.93 -1.85 -7.47
CA PRO A 22 24.66 -2.32 -8.04
C PRO A 22 24.28 -1.60 -9.34
N PHE A 23 24.91 -0.47 -9.66
CA PHE A 23 24.57 0.32 -10.86
C PHE A 23 25.43 0.01 -12.09
N THR A 24 26.49 -0.79 -11.96
CA THR A 24 27.41 -1.09 -13.07
C THR A 24 27.33 -2.52 -13.61
N PHE A 25 26.32 -3.31 -13.23
CA PHE A 25 26.09 -4.66 -13.78
C PHE A 25 24.72 -4.84 -14.46
N ALA A 26 24.13 -3.76 -14.97
CA ALA A 26 22.96 -3.78 -15.85
C ALA A 26 23.27 -3.37 -17.31
N THR A 27 24.54 -3.32 -17.71
CA THR A 27 24.95 -3.14 -19.11
C THR A 27 25.75 -4.36 -19.57
N GLY A 28 25.07 -5.50 -19.55
CA GLY A 28 25.59 -6.78 -20.02
C GLY A 28 24.51 -7.67 -20.61
N SER A 29 23.37 -7.11 -21.05
CA SER A 29 22.63 -7.76 -22.12
C SER A 29 23.31 -7.35 -23.42
N LYS A 30 23.67 -8.35 -24.23
CA LYS A 30 23.97 -8.15 -25.64
C LYS A 30 22.96 -7.14 -26.18
N GLY A 31 23.44 -6.06 -26.79
CA GLY A 31 22.59 -5.22 -27.60
C GLY A 31 21.85 -6.13 -28.57
N ALA A 32 20.57 -6.40 -28.27
CA ALA A 32 19.62 -6.55 -29.34
C ALA A 32 19.72 -5.21 -30.04
N GLU A 33 20.38 -5.21 -31.20
CA GLU A 33 20.17 -4.19 -32.20
C GLU A 33 18.66 -3.97 -32.22
N SER A 34 18.21 -2.78 -31.80
CA SER A 34 16.92 -2.29 -32.23
C SER A 34 16.91 -2.52 -33.73
N PRO A 35 15.93 -3.24 -34.31
CA PRO A 35 15.94 -3.46 -35.74
C PRO A 35 15.89 -2.06 -36.35
N MET A 36 17.05 -1.61 -36.85
CA MET A 36 17.14 -0.46 -37.72
C MET A 36 16.02 -0.67 -38.71
N ALA A 37 15.11 0.31 -38.80
CA ALA A 37 14.03 0.34 -39.77
C ALA A 37 14.56 -0.12 -41.12
N GLY A 38 14.33 -1.40 -41.41
CA GLY A 38 14.61 -1.97 -42.70
C GLY A 38 13.74 -1.19 -43.66
N LYS A 39 14.32 -0.68 -44.75
CA LYS A 39 13.60 -0.17 -45.91
C LYS A 39 12.82 -1.30 -46.61
N GLY A 40 12.06 -2.09 -45.85
CA GLY A 40 11.17 -3.11 -46.35
C GLY A 40 9.84 -2.47 -46.71
N LYS A 41 9.26 -2.87 -47.84
CA LYS A 41 7.91 -2.47 -48.24
C LYS A 41 6.93 -2.93 -47.14
N LYS A 42 6.17 -1.98 -46.57
CA LYS A 42 5.08 -2.25 -45.61
C LYS A 42 4.09 -3.24 -46.25
N ARG A 43 3.72 -4.30 -45.52
CA ARG A 43 2.79 -5.35 -45.96
C ARG A 43 1.45 -5.19 -45.25
N ASN A 44 0.36 -5.15 -46.00
CA ASN A 44 -0.98 -4.98 -45.43
C ASN A 44 -1.66 -6.35 -45.32
N ILE A 45 -2.03 -6.76 -44.12
CA ILE A 45 -2.67 -8.04 -43.85
C ILE A 45 -4.00 -7.76 -43.15
N LEU A 46 -5.06 -8.41 -43.62
CA LEU A 46 -6.38 -8.35 -43.01
C LEU A 46 -6.65 -9.62 -42.21
N TYR A 47 -7.14 -9.51 -40.99
CA TYR A 47 -7.67 -10.61 -40.20
C TYR A 47 -9.17 -10.41 -39.98
N ILE A 48 -10.00 -11.35 -40.42
CA ILE A 48 -11.45 -11.34 -40.23
C ILE A 48 -11.84 -12.45 -39.27
N ASN A 49 -12.50 -12.06 -38.17
CA ASN A 49 -12.90 -12.96 -37.12
C ASN A 49 -14.42 -13.16 -37.10
N SER A 50 -14.85 -14.41 -36.93
CA SER A 50 -16.28 -14.78 -36.81
C SER A 50 -16.93 -14.26 -35.53
N TYR A 51 -16.15 -14.11 -34.45
CA TYR A 51 -16.63 -13.78 -33.11
C TYR A 51 -16.53 -12.28 -32.79
N GLN A 52 -17.03 -11.86 -31.64
CA GLN A 52 -16.73 -10.56 -31.03
C GLN A 52 -15.35 -10.51 -30.38
N ASN A 53 -14.82 -9.31 -30.17
CA ASN A 53 -13.66 -9.08 -29.31
C ASN A 53 -13.97 -9.51 -27.85
N GLY A 54 -13.04 -10.21 -27.19
CA GLY A 54 -13.22 -10.72 -25.83
C GLY A 54 -13.64 -12.19 -25.76
N TYR A 55 -13.72 -12.89 -26.90
CA TYR A 55 -13.91 -14.34 -26.91
C TYR A 55 -12.56 -15.05 -26.92
N ILE A 56 -12.23 -15.74 -25.81
CA ILE A 56 -10.89 -16.28 -25.54
C ILE A 56 -10.31 -17.11 -26.69
N TRP A 57 -11.15 -17.94 -27.35
CA TRP A 57 -10.69 -18.74 -28.49
C TRP A 57 -10.16 -17.88 -29.64
N SER A 58 -10.91 -16.87 -30.07
CA SER A 58 -10.48 -16.03 -31.19
C SER A 58 -9.41 -15.02 -30.81
N ASP A 59 -9.41 -14.58 -29.55
CA ASP A 59 -8.40 -13.65 -29.03
C ASP A 59 -7.03 -14.33 -28.97
N THR A 60 -6.98 -15.57 -28.48
CA THR A 60 -5.72 -16.36 -28.47
C THR A 60 -5.20 -16.67 -29.87
N ILE A 61 -6.07 -16.89 -30.86
CA ILE A 61 -5.67 -16.98 -32.28
C ILE A 61 -5.01 -15.68 -32.74
N LEU A 62 -5.65 -14.53 -32.46
CA LEU A 62 -5.11 -13.23 -32.84
C LEU A 62 -3.76 -12.94 -32.16
N ASP A 63 -3.59 -13.34 -30.90
CA ASP A 63 -2.33 -13.19 -30.17
C ASP A 63 -1.21 -14.01 -30.82
N GLY A 64 -1.46 -15.27 -31.17
CA GLY A 64 -0.50 -16.10 -31.92
C GLY A 64 -0.13 -15.50 -33.28
N ILE A 65 -1.10 -14.90 -33.99
CA ILE A 65 -0.84 -14.18 -35.25
C ILE A 65 0.08 -12.98 -35.02
N ARG A 66 -0.25 -12.14 -34.04
CA ARG A 66 0.51 -10.93 -33.70
C ARG A 66 1.94 -11.26 -33.29
N GLU A 67 2.12 -12.24 -32.41
CA GLU A 67 3.45 -12.64 -31.94
C GLU A 67 4.32 -13.11 -33.11
N THR A 68 3.78 -13.95 -34.00
CA THR A 68 4.50 -14.44 -35.19
C THR A 68 4.95 -13.30 -36.10
N PHE A 69 4.06 -12.33 -36.34
CA PHE A 69 4.39 -11.16 -37.16
C PHE A 69 5.43 -10.26 -36.50
N VAL A 70 5.37 -10.03 -35.19
CA VAL A 70 6.38 -9.28 -34.45
C VAL A 70 7.74 -9.99 -34.50
N GLN A 71 7.77 -11.32 -34.32
CA GLN A 71 9.00 -12.11 -34.37
C GLN A 71 9.63 -12.16 -35.78
N SER A 72 8.82 -12.03 -36.84
CA SER A 72 9.30 -12.06 -38.23
C SER A 72 10.22 -10.88 -38.59
N GLY A 73 10.13 -9.76 -37.86
CA GLY A 73 10.86 -8.52 -38.17
C GLY A 73 10.39 -7.80 -39.44
N LEU A 74 9.33 -8.25 -40.11
CA LEU A 74 8.70 -7.55 -41.23
C LEU A 74 7.83 -6.39 -40.76
N GLN A 75 7.75 -5.32 -41.55
CA GLN A 75 6.79 -4.23 -41.32
C GLN A 75 5.40 -4.64 -41.82
N ILE A 76 4.58 -5.15 -40.91
CA ILE A 76 3.22 -5.62 -41.19
C ILE A 76 2.20 -4.64 -40.60
N ASP A 77 1.27 -4.18 -41.43
CA ASP A 77 0.02 -3.54 -41.00
C ASP A 77 -1.04 -4.62 -40.84
N LEU A 78 -1.40 -4.94 -39.60
CA LEU A 78 -2.46 -5.93 -39.33
C LEU A 78 -3.77 -5.22 -39.02
N GLN A 79 -4.68 -5.23 -40.00
CA GLN A 79 -6.05 -4.76 -39.80
C GLN A 79 -6.92 -5.91 -39.28
N VAL A 80 -7.75 -5.64 -38.26
CA VAL A 80 -8.61 -6.65 -37.62
C VAL A 80 -10.08 -6.25 -37.74
N GLU A 81 -10.91 -7.19 -38.18
CA GLU A 81 -12.36 -7.03 -38.29
C GLU A 81 -13.09 -8.15 -37.56
N TYR A 82 -14.15 -7.79 -36.84
CA TYR A 82 -15.01 -8.73 -36.14
C TYR A 82 -16.38 -8.73 -36.81
N LEU A 83 -16.84 -9.90 -37.27
CA LEU A 83 -18.15 -10.05 -37.90
C LEU A 83 -19.28 -10.15 -36.87
N ASP A 84 -18.96 -10.61 -35.65
CA ASP A 84 -19.95 -10.91 -34.60
C ASP A 84 -21.09 -11.85 -35.09
N ALA A 85 -20.76 -12.73 -36.04
CA ALA A 85 -21.72 -13.54 -36.76
C ALA A 85 -22.41 -14.57 -35.86
N LYS A 86 -21.74 -14.99 -34.77
CA LYS A 86 -22.32 -15.91 -33.78
C LYS A 86 -23.43 -15.29 -32.94
N LYS A 87 -23.33 -13.99 -32.62
CA LYS A 87 -24.41 -13.26 -31.92
C LYS A 87 -25.50 -12.79 -32.86
N HIS A 88 -25.14 -12.47 -34.10
CA HIS A 88 -26.03 -11.90 -35.10
C HIS A 88 -26.03 -12.72 -36.40
N PRO A 89 -26.58 -13.95 -36.42
CA PRO A 89 -26.53 -14.84 -37.57
C PRO A 89 -27.49 -14.45 -38.73
N ASP A 90 -28.12 -13.27 -38.66
CA ASP A 90 -29.10 -12.82 -39.64
C ASP A 90 -28.44 -12.49 -41.00
N TYR A 91 -28.99 -13.04 -42.08
CA TYR A 91 -28.55 -12.78 -43.45
C TYR A 91 -28.56 -11.27 -43.80
N ALA A 92 -29.51 -10.51 -43.27
CA ALA A 92 -29.58 -9.06 -43.47
C ALA A 92 -28.36 -8.33 -42.88
N VAL A 93 -27.84 -8.80 -41.73
CA VAL A 93 -26.62 -8.27 -41.11
C VAL A 93 -25.41 -8.63 -41.97
N ARG A 94 -25.34 -9.88 -42.47
CA ARG A 94 -24.27 -10.34 -43.36
C ARG A 94 -24.15 -9.47 -44.63
N GLU A 95 -25.26 -9.13 -45.28
CA GLU A 95 -25.26 -8.26 -46.46
C GLU A 95 -24.85 -6.81 -46.15
N GLN A 96 -25.22 -6.28 -44.98
CA GLN A 96 -24.78 -4.94 -44.56
C GLN A 96 -23.28 -4.92 -44.25
N LEU A 97 -22.75 -5.96 -43.61
CA LEU A 97 -21.31 -6.11 -43.37
C LEU A 97 -20.55 -6.18 -44.69
N ARG A 98 -21.04 -6.93 -45.69
CA ARG A 98 -20.47 -6.94 -47.05
C ARG A 98 -20.43 -5.54 -47.65
N ALA A 99 -21.55 -4.82 -47.66
CA ALA A 99 -21.62 -3.47 -48.22
C ALA A 99 -20.67 -2.49 -47.51
N LEU A 100 -20.57 -2.58 -46.18
CA LEU A 100 -19.65 -1.78 -45.39
C LEU A 100 -18.19 -2.10 -45.72
N MET A 101 -17.83 -3.39 -45.78
CA MET A 101 -16.48 -3.84 -46.11
C MET A 101 -16.08 -3.44 -47.54
N ALA A 102 -16.99 -3.51 -48.51
CA ALA A 102 -16.74 -3.06 -49.88
C ALA A 102 -16.43 -1.55 -49.96
N VAL A 103 -17.01 -0.74 -49.05
CA VAL A 103 -16.67 0.69 -48.94
C VAL A 103 -15.35 0.88 -48.19
N LYS A 104 -15.17 0.18 -47.08
CA LYS A 104 -14.00 0.29 -46.20
C LYS A 104 -12.70 -0.12 -46.90
N PHE A 105 -12.74 -1.16 -47.73
CA PHE A 105 -11.56 -1.74 -48.38
C PHE A 105 -11.33 -1.25 -49.81
N ARG A 106 -12.18 -0.36 -50.33
CA ARG A 106 -12.15 0.09 -51.74
C ARG A 106 -10.78 0.59 -52.20
N ASN A 107 -10.01 1.19 -51.30
CA ASN A 107 -8.71 1.80 -51.59
C ASN A 107 -7.55 1.13 -50.81
N ILE A 108 -7.74 -0.13 -50.38
CA ILE A 108 -6.74 -0.86 -49.60
C ILE A 108 -6.34 -2.12 -50.35
N ASP A 109 -5.07 -2.20 -50.74
CA ASP A 109 -4.48 -3.42 -51.29
C ASP A 109 -3.94 -4.28 -50.15
N PHE A 110 -4.52 -5.47 -49.97
CA PHE A 110 -4.05 -6.47 -49.00
C PHE A 110 -3.08 -7.45 -49.68
N ASP A 111 -1.95 -7.73 -49.03
CA ASP A 111 -1.00 -8.76 -49.46
C ASP A 111 -1.47 -10.18 -49.09
N ALA A 112 -2.28 -10.31 -48.03
CA ALA A 112 -2.93 -11.56 -47.61
C ALA A 112 -4.14 -11.30 -46.70
N VAL A 113 -5.09 -12.23 -46.66
CA VAL A 113 -6.23 -12.23 -45.73
C VAL A 113 -6.19 -13.48 -44.88
N ILE A 114 -6.28 -13.33 -43.55
CA ILE A 114 -6.46 -14.40 -42.59
C ILE A 114 -7.92 -14.41 -42.12
N VAL A 115 -8.54 -15.59 -42.02
CA VAL A 115 -9.91 -15.72 -41.51
C VAL A 115 -10.00 -16.79 -40.43
N SER A 116 -10.72 -16.50 -39.34
CA SER A 116 -10.94 -17.44 -38.24
C SER A 116 -12.38 -17.93 -38.13
N ASP A 117 -12.55 -19.25 -38.04
CA ASP A 117 -13.84 -19.96 -37.94
C ASP A 117 -14.72 -19.90 -39.20
N ASN A 118 -15.74 -20.77 -39.25
CA ASN A 118 -16.56 -21.07 -40.41
C ASN A 118 -17.30 -19.85 -40.98
N ASP A 119 -17.77 -18.93 -40.14
CA ASP A 119 -18.58 -17.80 -40.60
C ASP A 119 -17.73 -16.78 -41.37
N ALA A 120 -16.55 -16.43 -40.84
CA ALA A 120 -15.58 -15.59 -41.54
C ALA A 120 -15.01 -16.27 -42.78
N PHE A 121 -14.76 -17.58 -42.73
CA PHE A 121 -14.31 -18.34 -43.89
C PHE A 121 -15.35 -18.35 -45.01
N SER A 122 -16.61 -18.66 -44.69
CA SER A 122 -17.70 -18.62 -45.68
C SER A 122 -17.90 -17.21 -46.23
N PHE A 123 -17.87 -16.19 -45.37
CA PHE A 123 -18.04 -14.80 -45.78
C PHE A 123 -16.94 -14.35 -46.73
N ALA A 124 -15.67 -14.68 -46.42
CA ALA A 124 -14.55 -14.33 -47.26
C ALA A 124 -14.55 -15.09 -48.59
N LEU A 125 -15.04 -16.33 -48.64
CA LEU A 125 -15.20 -17.10 -49.88
C LEU A 125 -16.34 -16.57 -50.76
N ASP A 126 -17.53 -16.36 -50.18
CA ASP A 126 -18.72 -15.93 -50.91
C ASP A 126 -18.51 -14.58 -51.61
N TYR A 127 -17.83 -13.65 -50.93
CA TYR A 127 -17.61 -12.30 -51.40
C TYR A 127 -16.17 -12.04 -51.88
N ARG A 128 -15.38 -13.10 -52.09
CA ARG A 128 -13.95 -12.99 -52.44
C ARG A 128 -13.70 -12.14 -53.68
N GLN A 129 -14.46 -12.37 -54.75
CA GLN A 129 -14.27 -11.68 -56.02
C GLN A 129 -14.58 -10.17 -55.92
N GLU A 130 -15.44 -9.78 -54.98
CA GLU A 130 -15.80 -8.38 -54.73
C GLU A 130 -14.83 -7.71 -53.77
N LEU A 131 -14.52 -8.36 -52.64
CA LEU A 131 -13.76 -7.75 -51.55
C LEU A 131 -12.25 -7.97 -51.65
N PHE A 132 -11.81 -9.12 -52.15
CA PHE A 132 -10.41 -9.58 -52.12
C PHE A 132 -9.96 -10.25 -53.44
N PRO A 133 -10.13 -9.59 -54.60
CA PRO A 133 -9.83 -10.21 -55.89
C PRO A 133 -8.34 -10.56 -56.01
N GLY A 134 -8.04 -11.86 -56.14
CA GLY A 134 -6.67 -12.36 -56.33
C GLY A 134 -5.77 -12.33 -55.09
N VAL A 135 -6.28 -11.91 -53.93
CA VAL A 135 -5.51 -11.88 -52.67
C VAL A 135 -5.48 -13.29 -52.06
N PRO A 136 -4.31 -13.80 -51.60
CA PRO A 136 -4.23 -15.09 -50.90
C PRO A 136 -5.07 -15.12 -49.61
N LEU A 137 -5.80 -16.22 -49.41
CA LEU A 137 -6.66 -16.44 -48.24
C LEU A 137 -6.09 -17.58 -47.39
N VAL A 138 -5.81 -17.30 -46.12
CA VAL A 138 -5.37 -18.28 -45.12
C VAL A 138 -6.44 -18.44 -44.05
N PHE A 139 -7.01 -19.61 -43.89
CA PHE A 139 -8.00 -19.85 -42.83
C PHE A 139 -7.38 -20.55 -41.61
N CYS A 140 -7.97 -20.34 -40.43
CA CYS A 140 -7.65 -21.06 -39.21
C CYS A 140 -8.91 -21.30 -38.37
N GLY A 141 -8.91 -22.31 -37.51
CA GLY A 141 -10.08 -22.57 -36.66
C GLY A 141 -11.34 -22.96 -37.44
N VAL A 142 -11.22 -23.49 -38.67
CA VAL A 142 -12.38 -23.91 -39.47
C VAL A 142 -12.74 -25.36 -39.19
N ASN A 143 -13.99 -25.59 -38.84
CA ASN A 143 -14.61 -26.90 -38.59
C ASN A 143 -15.22 -27.47 -39.88
N HIS A 144 -15.23 -28.79 -40.06
CA HIS A 144 -15.96 -29.48 -41.15
C HIS A 144 -15.61 -28.97 -42.57
N PHE A 145 -14.36 -29.16 -42.97
CA PHE A 145 -13.88 -28.80 -44.29
C PHE A 145 -13.96 -29.98 -45.26
N ASP A 146 -14.55 -29.76 -46.44
CA ASP A 146 -14.44 -30.68 -47.57
C ASP A 146 -13.47 -30.09 -48.61
N SER A 147 -12.63 -30.94 -49.19
CA SER A 147 -11.80 -30.60 -50.35
C SER A 147 -12.62 -30.01 -51.52
N GLU A 148 -13.91 -30.32 -51.62
CA GLU A 148 -14.83 -29.72 -52.58
C GLU A 148 -15.15 -28.24 -52.27
N THR A 149 -15.06 -27.78 -51.01
CA THR A 149 -15.39 -26.40 -50.59
C THR A 149 -14.45 -25.35 -51.21
N ILE A 150 -13.19 -25.73 -51.47
CA ILE A 150 -12.21 -24.86 -52.14
C ILE A 150 -11.94 -25.28 -53.59
N ALA A 151 -12.66 -26.28 -54.11
CA ALA A 151 -12.47 -26.75 -55.47
C ALA A 151 -12.80 -25.64 -56.48
N GLY A 152 -11.77 -25.14 -57.18
CA GLY A 152 -11.88 -24.03 -58.13
C GLY A 152 -11.55 -22.65 -57.56
N GLN A 153 -11.21 -22.54 -56.27
CA GLN A 153 -10.70 -21.31 -55.65
C GLN A 153 -9.16 -21.36 -55.63
N ALA A 154 -8.50 -20.46 -56.36
CA ALA A 154 -7.03 -20.35 -56.33
C ALA A 154 -6.57 -19.60 -55.08
N ALA A 155 -5.35 -19.89 -54.62
CA ALA A 155 -4.70 -19.22 -53.50
C ALA A 155 -5.48 -19.30 -52.17
N VAL A 156 -5.96 -20.50 -51.81
CA VAL A 156 -6.55 -20.81 -50.50
C VAL A 156 -5.70 -21.86 -49.80
N THR A 157 -5.27 -21.58 -48.58
CA THR A 157 -4.65 -22.57 -47.69
C THR A 157 -5.09 -22.30 -46.25
N GLY A 158 -4.69 -23.14 -45.29
CA GLY A 158 -5.08 -22.92 -43.91
C GLY A 158 -4.87 -24.10 -42.97
N VAL A 159 -5.35 -23.92 -41.75
CA VAL A 159 -5.25 -24.86 -40.63
C VAL A 159 -6.66 -25.24 -40.18
N LEU A 160 -6.95 -26.54 -40.13
CA LEU A 160 -8.26 -27.04 -39.70
C LEU A 160 -8.37 -27.16 -38.18
N GLU A 161 -9.58 -26.96 -37.67
CA GLU A 161 -9.94 -27.15 -36.25
C GLU A 161 -10.33 -28.61 -35.98
N HIS A 162 -9.35 -29.51 -36.05
CA HIS A 162 -9.58 -30.92 -35.79
C HIS A 162 -9.14 -31.30 -34.37
N THR A 163 -10.10 -31.53 -33.49
CA THR A 163 -9.81 -31.95 -32.12
C THR A 163 -9.36 -33.42 -32.08
N ARG A 164 -8.39 -33.74 -31.21
CA ARG A 164 -7.84 -35.10 -31.09
C ARG A 164 -8.67 -35.98 -30.16
N VAL A 165 -9.98 -36.04 -30.39
CA VAL A 165 -10.96 -36.75 -29.54
C VAL A 165 -10.50 -38.18 -29.24
N ALA A 166 -10.05 -38.93 -30.25
CA ALA A 166 -9.60 -40.31 -30.08
C ALA A 166 -8.40 -40.43 -29.12
N GLU A 167 -7.44 -39.51 -29.17
CA GLU A 167 -6.26 -39.55 -28.29
C GLU A 167 -6.62 -39.14 -26.85
N THR A 168 -7.50 -38.14 -26.70
CA THR A 168 -8.05 -37.73 -25.40
C THR A 168 -8.87 -38.87 -24.77
N LEU A 169 -9.69 -39.59 -25.54
CA LEU A 169 -10.45 -40.74 -25.03
C LEU A 169 -9.56 -41.94 -24.67
N LYS A 170 -8.53 -42.26 -25.48
CA LYS A 170 -7.54 -43.30 -25.12
C LYS A 170 -6.86 -42.98 -23.80
N LEU A 171 -6.49 -41.72 -23.58
CA LEU A 171 -5.92 -41.23 -22.34
C LEU A 171 -6.92 -41.35 -21.18
N ALA A 172 -8.15 -40.85 -21.35
CA ALA A 172 -9.19 -40.92 -20.33
C ALA A 172 -9.47 -42.35 -19.86
N MET A 173 -9.48 -43.32 -20.78
CA MET A 173 -9.65 -44.74 -20.46
C MET A 173 -8.45 -45.37 -19.75
N ARG A 174 -7.24 -44.87 -20.00
CA ARG A 174 -6.03 -45.30 -19.30
C ARG A 174 -5.98 -44.75 -17.88
N LEU A 175 -6.40 -43.49 -17.68
CA LEU A 175 -6.50 -42.85 -16.38
C LEU A 175 -7.68 -43.40 -15.55
N HIS A 176 -8.77 -43.80 -16.22
CA HIS A 176 -10.00 -44.30 -15.60
C HIS A 176 -10.47 -45.64 -16.18
N PRO A 177 -9.74 -46.75 -15.96
CA PRO A 177 -10.03 -48.04 -16.58
C PRO A 177 -11.37 -48.67 -16.16
N GLY A 178 -11.94 -48.24 -15.03
CA GLY A 178 -13.22 -48.75 -14.51
C GLY A 178 -14.47 -48.06 -15.07
N ARG A 179 -14.32 -46.96 -15.83
CA ARG A 179 -15.44 -46.18 -16.38
C ARG A 179 -15.76 -46.65 -17.80
N LYS A 180 -17.04 -46.92 -18.07
CA LYS A 180 -17.53 -47.54 -19.32
C LYS A 180 -18.57 -46.70 -20.07
N ARG A 181 -18.97 -45.54 -19.57
CA ARG A 181 -19.93 -44.65 -20.22
C ARG A 181 -19.27 -43.30 -20.52
N LEU A 182 -19.46 -42.80 -21.73
CA LEU A 182 -19.08 -41.45 -22.15
C LEU A 182 -20.37 -40.64 -22.36
N LEU A 183 -20.53 -39.57 -21.59
CA LEU A 183 -21.61 -38.59 -21.73
C LEU A 183 -21.06 -37.37 -22.47
N VAL A 184 -21.55 -37.15 -23.69
CA VAL A 184 -21.20 -36.00 -24.53
C VAL A 184 -22.25 -34.93 -24.31
N ILE A 185 -21.82 -33.75 -23.85
CA ILE A 185 -22.69 -32.61 -23.56
C ILE A 185 -22.35 -31.47 -24.54
N GLY A 186 -23.36 -30.96 -25.23
CA GLY A 186 -23.28 -29.81 -26.13
C GLY A 186 -24.64 -29.11 -26.25
N ASP A 187 -24.76 -28.20 -27.20
CA ASP A 187 -26.00 -27.49 -27.53
C ASP A 187 -26.45 -27.75 -28.98
N GLU A 188 -27.35 -26.92 -29.50
CA GLU A 188 -27.81 -26.96 -30.89
C GLU A 188 -26.92 -26.16 -31.87
N SER A 189 -25.79 -25.61 -31.42
CA SER A 189 -24.90 -24.83 -32.28
C SER A 189 -24.25 -25.69 -33.37
N THR A 190 -23.88 -25.03 -34.47
CA THR A 190 -23.15 -25.64 -35.58
C THR A 190 -21.82 -26.24 -35.12
N THR A 191 -21.15 -25.59 -34.17
CA THR A 191 -19.93 -26.07 -33.53
C THR A 191 -20.18 -27.37 -32.74
N SER A 192 -21.24 -27.43 -31.92
CA SER A 192 -21.61 -28.65 -31.20
C SER A 192 -21.90 -29.82 -32.14
N VAL A 193 -22.65 -29.58 -33.21
CA VAL A 193 -22.95 -30.60 -34.23
C VAL A 193 -21.68 -31.11 -34.91
N ALA A 194 -20.76 -30.20 -35.28
CA ALA A 194 -19.51 -30.56 -35.92
C ALA A 194 -18.61 -31.41 -35.01
N ILE A 195 -18.51 -31.06 -33.73
CA ILE A 195 -17.67 -31.80 -32.78
C ILE A 195 -18.32 -33.13 -32.40
N GLU A 196 -19.65 -33.18 -32.24
CA GLU A 196 -20.36 -34.46 -32.09
C GLU A 196 -20.05 -35.43 -33.24
N ALA A 197 -19.95 -34.94 -34.48
CA ALA A 197 -19.57 -35.76 -35.63
C ALA A 197 -18.13 -36.30 -35.49
N GLN A 198 -17.16 -35.47 -35.07
CA GLN A 198 -15.79 -35.92 -34.79
C GLN A 198 -15.76 -37.00 -33.69
N VAL A 199 -16.59 -36.87 -32.64
CA VAL A 199 -16.74 -37.89 -31.59
C VAL A 199 -17.33 -39.19 -32.17
N ARG A 200 -18.33 -39.09 -33.06
CA ARG A 200 -18.94 -40.25 -33.73
C ARG A 200 -17.95 -40.96 -34.66
N ASP A 201 -17.06 -40.25 -35.33
CA ASP A 201 -16.03 -40.82 -36.18
C ASP A 201 -14.95 -41.57 -35.37
N ALA A 202 -14.67 -41.10 -34.14
CA ALA A 202 -13.80 -41.79 -33.20
C ALA A 202 -14.47 -43.02 -32.54
N MET A 203 -15.81 -43.04 -32.46
CA MET A 203 -16.61 -44.07 -31.76
C MET A 203 -16.28 -45.52 -32.13
N PRO A 204 -16.06 -45.92 -33.40
CA PRO A 204 -15.78 -47.31 -33.77
C PRO A 204 -14.56 -47.91 -33.05
N GLN A 205 -13.57 -47.09 -32.67
CA GLN A 205 -12.37 -47.54 -31.95
C GLN A 205 -12.65 -47.95 -30.50
N PHE A 206 -13.82 -47.56 -29.95
CA PHE A 206 -14.15 -47.72 -28.54
C PHE A 206 -15.47 -48.46 -28.28
N LYS A 207 -16.18 -48.93 -29.33
CA LYS A 207 -17.51 -49.58 -29.20
C LYS A 207 -17.55 -50.75 -28.22
N ASP A 208 -16.46 -51.50 -28.09
CA ASP A 208 -16.38 -52.66 -27.19
C ASP A 208 -16.07 -52.28 -25.72
N ARG A 209 -15.76 -51.00 -25.46
CA ARG A 209 -15.26 -50.52 -24.16
C ARG A 209 -16.03 -49.33 -23.58
N LEU A 210 -16.67 -48.50 -24.42
CA LEU A 210 -17.45 -47.33 -24.01
C LEU A 210 -18.85 -47.36 -24.61
N THR A 211 -19.86 -47.06 -23.81
CA THR A 211 -21.20 -46.67 -24.26
C THR A 211 -21.25 -45.16 -24.42
N PHE A 212 -21.79 -44.68 -25.54
CA PHE A 212 -21.85 -43.25 -25.86
C PHE A 212 -23.26 -42.74 -25.65
N ASP A 213 -23.40 -41.68 -24.85
CA ASP A 213 -24.66 -40.99 -24.60
C ASP A 213 -24.50 -39.52 -24.98
N TYR A 214 -25.41 -39.00 -25.81
CA TYR A 214 -25.35 -37.63 -26.31
C TYR A 214 -26.51 -36.83 -25.71
N ARG A 215 -26.20 -35.67 -25.14
CA ARG A 215 -27.18 -34.76 -24.55
C ARG A 215 -26.95 -33.35 -25.09
N ARG A 216 -28.01 -32.80 -25.67
CA ARG A 216 -28.07 -31.39 -26.08
C ARG A 216 -28.82 -30.64 -25.01
N VAL A 217 -28.23 -29.56 -24.51
CA VAL A 217 -28.67 -28.87 -23.32
C VAL A 217 -28.64 -27.37 -23.57
N ASN A 218 -29.80 -26.72 -23.43
CA ASN A 218 -29.94 -25.31 -23.76
C ASN A 218 -30.15 -24.39 -22.55
N ASN A 219 -30.27 -24.94 -21.34
CA ASN A 219 -30.48 -24.16 -20.11
C ASN A 219 -29.86 -24.86 -18.87
N MET A 220 -29.68 -24.08 -17.80
CA MET A 220 -28.99 -24.52 -16.58
C MET A 220 -29.74 -25.63 -15.84
N GLU A 221 -31.07 -25.63 -15.87
CA GLU A 221 -31.88 -26.66 -15.21
C GLU A 221 -31.71 -28.03 -15.88
N GLU A 222 -31.72 -28.07 -17.21
CA GLU A 222 -31.46 -29.28 -18.00
C GLU A 222 -30.02 -29.75 -17.86
N LEU A 223 -29.06 -28.82 -17.78
CA LEU A 223 -27.66 -29.13 -17.51
C LEU A 223 -27.49 -29.81 -16.16
N THR A 224 -28.05 -29.20 -15.11
CA THR A 224 -28.02 -29.72 -13.75
C THR A 224 -28.58 -31.13 -13.71
N ARG A 225 -29.78 -31.37 -14.25
CA ARG A 225 -30.38 -32.71 -14.31
C ARG A 225 -29.53 -33.70 -15.09
N THR A 226 -28.94 -33.27 -16.22
CA THR A 226 -28.08 -34.13 -17.05
C THR A 226 -26.84 -34.56 -16.29
N VAL A 227 -26.20 -33.65 -15.57
CA VAL A 227 -24.98 -33.90 -14.79
C VAL A 227 -25.27 -34.68 -13.51
N GLU A 228 -26.37 -34.42 -12.80
CA GLU A 228 -26.80 -35.17 -11.61
C GLU A 228 -27.11 -36.64 -11.91
N THR A 229 -27.54 -36.96 -13.14
CA THR A 229 -27.79 -38.35 -13.57
C THR A 229 -26.53 -39.08 -14.02
N ALA A 230 -25.37 -38.42 -14.03
CA ALA A 230 -24.08 -39.05 -14.34
C ALA A 230 -23.58 -39.86 -13.14
N ASP A 231 -23.48 -41.18 -13.30
CA ASP A 231 -22.97 -42.07 -12.27
C ASP A 231 -21.42 -42.10 -12.23
N ARG A 232 -20.86 -42.77 -11.23
CA ARG A 232 -19.39 -42.94 -11.10
C ARG A 232 -18.75 -43.74 -12.24
N ASN A 233 -19.53 -44.41 -13.10
CA ASN A 233 -19.07 -45.16 -14.26
C ASN A 233 -18.99 -44.29 -15.53
N THR A 234 -19.38 -43.03 -15.44
CA THR A 234 -19.43 -42.07 -16.54
C THR A 234 -18.13 -41.26 -16.64
N ILE A 235 -17.77 -40.82 -17.85
CA ILE A 235 -16.80 -39.77 -18.19
C ILE A 235 -17.59 -38.71 -18.96
N ILE A 236 -17.38 -37.43 -18.66
CA ILE A 236 -18.05 -36.34 -19.39
C ILE A 236 -17.09 -35.82 -20.47
N TYR A 237 -17.59 -35.67 -21.70
CA TYR A 237 -16.93 -34.93 -22.76
C TYR A 237 -17.76 -33.68 -23.05
N HIS A 238 -17.28 -32.52 -22.62
CA HIS A 238 -17.99 -31.25 -22.78
C HIS A 238 -17.51 -30.53 -24.04
N ILE A 239 -18.47 -30.11 -24.87
CA ILE A 239 -18.25 -29.29 -26.06
C ILE A 239 -18.57 -27.84 -25.67
N PRO A 240 -17.73 -26.84 -25.97
CA PRO A 240 -17.98 -25.46 -25.58
C PRO A 240 -19.16 -24.85 -26.32
N TYR A 241 -20.08 -24.24 -25.59
CA TYR A 241 -21.19 -23.45 -26.13
C TYR A 241 -21.60 -22.32 -25.18
N TYR A 242 -22.36 -21.36 -25.69
CA TYR A 242 -22.98 -20.30 -24.89
C TYR A 242 -24.34 -20.76 -24.37
N MET A 243 -24.65 -20.45 -23.12
CA MET A 243 -25.96 -20.78 -22.54
C MET A 243 -26.71 -19.49 -22.18
N ASP A 244 -27.93 -19.35 -22.66
CA ASP A 244 -28.83 -18.26 -22.25
C ASP A 244 -29.63 -18.67 -21.02
N GLU A 245 -29.46 -17.94 -19.92
CA GLU A 245 -30.20 -18.11 -18.68
C GLU A 245 -30.99 -16.84 -18.36
N GLY A 246 -32.24 -16.79 -18.85
CA GLY A 246 -33.16 -15.69 -18.54
C GLY A 246 -32.72 -14.33 -19.08
N GLY A 247 -32.01 -14.29 -20.21
CA GLY A 247 -31.48 -13.06 -20.83
C GLY A 247 -30.04 -12.73 -20.45
N THR A 248 -29.36 -13.62 -19.72
CA THR A 248 -27.92 -13.53 -19.42
C THR A 248 -27.18 -14.66 -20.13
N PHE A 249 -26.18 -14.32 -20.95
CA PHE A 249 -25.36 -15.30 -21.64
C PHE A 249 -24.20 -15.75 -20.75
N LEU A 250 -24.19 -17.02 -20.37
CA LEU A 250 -23.06 -17.69 -19.76
C LEU A 250 -22.06 -18.09 -20.86
N THR A 251 -20.79 -17.80 -20.60
CA THR A 251 -19.67 -18.15 -21.46
C THR A 251 -19.32 -19.64 -21.34
N PRO A 252 -18.62 -20.23 -22.33
CA PRO A 252 -18.29 -21.66 -22.28
C PRO A 252 -17.50 -22.10 -21.05
N TRP A 253 -16.62 -21.25 -20.51
CA TRP A 253 -15.86 -21.57 -19.29
C TRP A 253 -16.69 -21.41 -18.01
N GLU A 254 -17.69 -20.52 -17.98
CA GLU A 254 -18.65 -20.44 -16.88
C GLU A 254 -19.55 -21.69 -16.84
N VAL A 255 -19.96 -22.18 -18.02
CA VAL A 255 -20.69 -23.44 -18.14
C VAL A 255 -19.82 -24.62 -17.68
N GLU A 256 -18.57 -24.71 -18.11
CA GLU A 256 -17.61 -25.74 -17.67
C GLU A 256 -17.42 -25.73 -16.14
N ALA A 257 -17.20 -24.54 -15.56
CA ALA A 257 -17.04 -24.39 -14.12
C ALA A 257 -18.30 -24.81 -13.35
N ALA A 258 -19.49 -24.44 -13.83
CA ALA A 258 -20.75 -24.88 -13.25
C ALA A 258 -20.89 -26.40 -13.28
N VAL A 259 -20.56 -27.07 -14.40
CA VAL A 259 -20.58 -28.54 -14.50
C VAL A 259 -19.61 -29.16 -13.49
N ALA A 260 -18.39 -28.63 -13.38
CA ALA A 260 -17.35 -29.14 -12.48
C ALA A 260 -17.65 -28.95 -10.98
N GLU A 261 -18.52 -28.00 -10.62
CA GLU A 261 -19.04 -27.85 -9.26
C GLU A 261 -20.16 -28.85 -8.96
N MET A 262 -20.93 -29.26 -9.97
CA MET A 262 -22.07 -30.17 -9.83
C MET A 262 -21.69 -31.66 -9.77
N THR A 263 -20.46 -32.04 -10.16
CA THR A 263 -20.07 -33.44 -10.25
C THR A 263 -18.61 -33.75 -9.91
N ASP A 264 -18.38 -34.94 -9.36
CA ASP A 264 -17.05 -35.55 -9.14
C ASP A 264 -16.64 -36.49 -10.30
N VAL A 265 -17.36 -36.44 -11.42
CA VAL A 265 -17.05 -37.17 -12.66
C VAL A 265 -16.00 -36.38 -13.45
N PRO A 266 -14.95 -37.01 -14.01
CA PRO A 266 -13.89 -36.33 -14.72
C PRO A 266 -14.44 -35.83 -16.06
N ILE A 267 -14.18 -34.55 -16.30
CA ILE A 267 -14.62 -33.83 -17.49
C ILE A 267 -13.41 -33.68 -18.41
N TYR A 268 -13.62 -33.99 -19.68
CA TYR A 268 -12.64 -33.85 -20.74
C TYR A 268 -13.22 -32.94 -21.83
N SER A 269 -12.35 -32.23 -22.53
CA SER A 269 -12.72 -31.40 -23.69
C SER A 269 -11.58 -31.39 -24.70
N GLY A 270 -11.79 -30.71 -25.82
CA GLY A 270 -10.84 -30.60 -26.94
C GLY A 270 -9.98 -29.35 -26.95
N TRP A 271 -10.20 -28.36 -26.07
CA TRP A 271 -9.61 -27.02 -26.18
C TRP A 271 -8.87 -26.57 -24.92
N VAL A 272 -7.76 -25.86 -25.13
CA VAL A 272 -6.93 -25.33 -24.04
C VAL A 272 -7.64 -24.23 -23.25
N PHE A 273 -8.50 -23.42 -23.86
CA PHE A 273 -9.12 -22.28 -23.18
C PHE A 273 -10.15 -22.65 -22.10
N LEU A 274 -10.59 -23.92 -22.04
CA LEU A 274 -11.45 -24.43 -20.97
C LEU A 274 -10.64 -24.97 -19.78
N LEU A 275 -9.31 -25.12 -19.94
CA LEU A 275 -8.42 -25.59 -18.89
C LEU A 275 -8.33 -24.55 -17.77
N GLY A 276 -8.39 -24.97 -16.50
CA GLY A 276 -8.47 -24.08 -15.35
C GLY A 276 -9.90 -23.84 -14.85
N HIS A 277 -10.91 -24.35 -15.57
CA HIS A 277 -12.33 -24.20 -15.25
C HIS A 277 -13.00 -25.52 -14.87
N GLY A 278 -12.23 -26.52 -14.44
CA GLY A 278 -12.76 -27.78 -13.89
C GLY A 278 -12.65 -29.01 -14.80
N MET A 279 -12.18 -28.85 -16.04
CA MET A 279 -11.78 -29.99 -16.87
C MET A 279 -10.43 -30.60 -16.43
N LEU A 280 -10.26 -31.91 -16.63
CA LEU A 280 -9.06 -32.64 -16.24
C LEU A 280 -7.87 -32.35 -17.16
N GLY A 281 -8.11 -32.30 -18.46
CA GLY A 281 -7.05 -32.18 -19.47
C GLY A 281 -7.27 -33.09 -20.68
N GLY A 282 -6.26 -33.22 -21.52
CA GLY A 282 -6.34 -34.01 -22.75
C GLY A 282 -5.24 -33.65 -23.74
N MET A 283 -5.34 -34.19 -24.96
CA MET A 283 -4.59 -33.65 -26.10
C MET A 283 -5.44 -32.51 -26.66
N LEU A 284 -5.07 -31.28 -26.30
CA LEU A 284 -5.94 -30.10 -26.47
C LEU A 284 -5.46 -29.21 -27.60
N LEU A 285 -6.41 -28.59 -28.28
CA LEU A 285 -6.19 -27.63 -29.35
C LEU A 285 -5.96 -26.23 -28.76
N SER A 286 -4.90 -25.56 -29.19
CA SER A 286 -4.55 -24.20 -28.77
C SER A 286 -4.87 -23.20 -29.88
N GLY A 287 -5.63 -22.15 -29.54
CA GLY A 287 -5.91 -21.04 -30.45
C GLY A 287 -4.64 -20.28 -30.82
N GLU A 288 -3.75 -20.05 -29.86
CA GLU A 288 -2.43 -19.44 -30.08
C GLU A 288 -1.60 -20.22 -31.11
N HIS A 289 -1.57 -21.56 -31.00
CA HIS A 289 -0.85 -22.40 -31.97
C HIS A 289 -1.48 -22.35 -33.38
N GLN A 290 -2.81 -22.36 -33.47
CA GLN A 290 -3.54 -22.16 -34.73
C GLN A 290 -3.17 -20.81 -35.38
N GLY A 291 -3.12 -19.75 -34.57
CA GLY A 291 -2.70 -18.41 -35.00
C GLY A 291 -1.26 -18.36 -35.51
N HIS A 292 -0.32 -19.01 -34.80
CA HIS A 292 1.07 -19.10 -35.22
C HIS A 292 1.23 -19.79 -36.58
N LEU A 293 0.56 -20.93 -36.78
CA LEU A 293 0.64 -21.68 -38.03
C LEU A 293 0.04 -20.88 -39.20
N ALA A 294 -1.11 -20.24 -39.00
CA ALA A 294 -1.73 -19.41 -40.03
C ALA A 294 -0.86 -18.18 -40.40
N ALA A 295 -0.31 -17.49 -39.40
CA ALA A 295 0.61 -16.38 -39.64
C ALA A 295 1.91 -16.86 -40.32
N GLN A 296 2.43 -18.03 -39.97
CA GLN A 296 3.59 -18.62 -40.63
C GLN A 296 3.32 -18.94 -42.10
N MET A 297 2.12 -19.43 -42.44
CA MET A 297 1.70 -19.63 -43.84
C MET A 297 1.66 -18.29 -44.60
N VAL A 298 1.17 -17.22 -43.97
CA VAL A 298 1.21 -15.88 -44.59
C VAL A 298 2.64 -15.39 -44.78
N LEU A 299 3.54 -15.57 -43.81
CA LEU A 299 4.96 -15.23 -43.95
C LEU A 299 5.61 -16.00 -45.11
N ASP A 300 5.27 -17.28 -45.27
CA ASP A 300 5.71 -18.13 -46.36
C ASP A 300 5.24 -17.61 -47.73
N ILE A 301 3.99 -17.16 -47.83
CA ILE A 301 3.42 -16.52 -49.02
C ILE A 301 4.14 -15.20 -49.32
N LEU A 302 4.36 -14.36 -48.30
CA LEU A 302 5.09 -13.09 -48.43
C LEU A 302 6.56 -13.29 -48.82
N ALA A 303 7.15 -14.44 -48.48
CA ALA A 303 8.49 -14.86 -48.90
C ALA A 303 8.53 -15.41 -50.34
N GLY A 304 7.38 -15.54 -51.02
CA GLY A 304 7.28 -15.91 -52.43
C GLY A 304 6.89 -17.37 -52.69
N LYS A 305 6.48 -18.14 -51.68
CA LYS A 305 5.86 -19.46 -51.93
C LYS A 305 4.45 -19.27 -52.51
N SER A 306 4.07 -20.12 -53.48
CA SER A 306 2.69 -20.13 -53.97
C SER A 306 1.76 -20.63 -52.86
N PRO A 307 0.63 -19.96 -52.58
CA PRO A 307 -0.33 -20.45 -51.60
C PRO A 307 -0.91 -21.83 -51.98
N ASP A 308 -1.00 -22.14 -53.28
CA ASP A 308 -1.45 -23.46 -53.77
C ASP A 308 -0.44 -24.59 -53.50
N ASP A 309 0.83 -24.24 -53.23
CA ASP A 309 1.88 -25.20 -52.86
C ASP A 309 1.93 -25.44 -51.33
N ILE A 310 1.18 -24.66 -50.55
CA ILE A 310 1.10 -24.80 -49.08
C ILE A 310 -0.08 -25.73 -48.76
N PRO A 311 0.17 -26.94 -48.23
CA PRO A 311 -0.91 -27.88 -47.94
C PRO A 311 -1.79 -27.37 -46.79
N VAL A 312 -3.09 -27.61 -46.90
CA VAL A 312 -4.02 -27.45 -45.77
C VAL A 312 -3.61 -28.40 -44.66
N LEU A 313 -3.33 -27.87 -43.48
CA LEU A 313 -2.91 -28.66 -42.34
C LEU A 313 -4.13 -29.22 -41.61
N GLU A 314 -4.32 -30.53 -41.71
CA GLU A 314 -5.35 -31.27 -40.97
C GLU A 314 -4.90 -31.66 -39.55
N ARG A 315 -3.59 -31.64 -39.29
CA ARG A 315 -2.99 -32.05 -38.01
C ARG A 315 -2.04 -30.97 -37.54
N THR A 316 -2.19 -30.58 -36.29
CA THR A 316 -1.25 -29.68 -35.63
C THR A 316 -0.43 -30.47 -34.61
N ASP A 317 0.67 -29.92 -34.11
CA ASP A 317 1.48 -30.56 -33.07
C ASP A 317 0.80 -30.35 -31.70
N GLU A 318 -0.41 -30.90 -31.52
CA GLU A 318 -1.16 -30.73 -30.28
C GLU A 318 -0.41 -31.35 -29.10
N GLN A 319 -0.37 -30.65 -27.98
CA GLN A 319 0.30 -31.11 -26.78
C GLN A 319 -0.70 -31.63 -25.75
N TYR A 320 -0.21 -32.44 -24.81
CA TYR A 320 -1.01 -32.86 -23.67
C TYR A 320 -1.03 -31.75 -22.63
N TYR A 321 -2.22 -31.31 -22.25
CA TYR A 321 -2.46 -30.31 -21.23
C TYR A 321 -3.26 -30.89 -20.08
N PHE A 322 -2.94 -30.52 -18.84
CA PHE A 322 -3.67 -30.95 -17.65
C PHE A 322 -3.77 -29.86 -16.60
N ASP A 323 -4.82 -29.93 -15.79
CA ASP A 323 -5.00 -29.09 -14.60
C ASP A 323 -4.58 -29.84 -13.34
N ASN A 324 -3.57 -29.31 -12.62
CA ASN A 324 -3.05 -29.93 -11.42
C ASN A 324 -4.09 -30.05 -10.29
N ASP A 325 -5.00 -29.09 -10.15
CA ASP A 325 -5.99 -29.10 -9.08
C ASP A 325 -7.04 -30.18 -9.33
N VAL A 326 -7.43 -30.37 -10.59
CA VAL A 326 -8.36 -31.42 -11.01
C VAL A 326 -7.70 -32.80 -10.98
N LEU A 327 -6.42 -32.91 -11.36
CA LEU A 327 -5.63 -34.15 -11.20
C LEU A 327 -5.58 -34.58 -9.73
N ALA A 328 -5.34 -33.64 -8.81
CA ALA A 328 -5.33 -33.89 -7.37
C ALA A 328 -6.73 -34.30 -6.87
N ARG A 329 -7.79 -33.62 -7.31
CA ARG A 329 -9.19 -33.95 -6.98
C ARG A 329 -9.57 -35.38 -7.36
N HIS A 330 -9.08 -35.87 -8.51
CA HIS A 330 -9.31 -37.25 -8.96
C HIS A 330 -8.23 -38.26 -8.52
N GLY A 331 -7.23 -37.85 -7.73
CA GLY A 331 -6.17 -38.72 -7.23
C GLY A 331 -5.26 -39.30 -8.32
N ILE A 332 -5.01 -38.54 -9.39
CA ILE A 332 -4.18 -38.96 -10.52
C ILE A 332 -2.76 -38.44 -10.35
N PRO A 333 -1.76 -39.33 -10.16
CA PRO A 333 -0.36 -38.92 -10.06
C PRO A 333 0.23 -38.54 -11.43
N HIS A 334 1.21 -37.62 -11.42
CA HIS A 334 1.83 -37.07 -12.65
C HIS A 334 2.61 -38.11 -13.47
N ASP A 335 3.07 -39.20 -12.85
CA ASP A 335 3.80 -40.30 -13.51
C ASP A 335 2.94 -41.11 -14.49
N ARG A 336 1.60 -41.00 -14.38
CA ARG A 336 0.65 -41.62 -15.30
C ARG A 336 0.35 -40.78 -16.53
N LEU A 337 0.82 -39.52 -16.56
CA LEU A 337 0.61 -38.61 -17.68
C LEU A 337 1.65 -38.86 -18.78
N PRO A 338 1.31 -38.59 -20.06
CA PRO A 338 2.29 -38.66 -21.15
C PRO A 338 3.52 -37.78 -20.91
N ALA A 339 4.69 -38.20 -21.40
CA ALA A 339 5.89 -37.36 -21.33
C ALA A 339 5.73 -36.08 -22.17
N GLY A 340 6.22 -34.95 -21.67
CA GLY A 340 6.07 -33.64 -22.32
C GLY A 340 4.71 -32.97 -22.10
N SER A 341 3.90 -33.47 -21.16
CA SER A 341 2.63 -32.84 -20.79
C SER A 341 2.86 -31.49 -20.11
N ILE A 342 2.13 -30.47 -20.55
CA ILE A 342 2.03 -29.18 -19.88
C ILE A 342 0.98 -29.29 -18.78
N ILE A 343 1.32 -28.84 -17.57
CA ILE A 343 0.42 -28.91 -16.42
C ILE A 343 0.28 -27.50 -15.84
N ILE A 344 -0.95 -26.99 -15.84
CA ILE A 344 -1.27 -25.69 -15.25
C ILE A 344 -1.61 -25.85 -13.75
N ASN A 345 -1.65 -24.75 -13.01
CA ASN A 345 -1.94 -24.74 -11.56
C ASN A 345 -0.99 -25.61 -10.71
N GLN A 346 0.20 -25.92 -11.24
CA GLN A 346 1.22 -26.58 -10.42
C GLN A 346 1.70 -25.62 -9.33
N PRO A 347 1.83 -26.08 -8.07
CA PRO A 347 2.51 -25.30 -7.05
C PRO A 347 3.97 -25.13 -7.46
N LYS A 348 4.30 -23.95 -8.01
CA LYS A 348 5.67 -23.64 -8.41
C LYS A 348 6.55 -23.71 -7.16
N PRO A 349 7.56 -24.59 -7.12
CA PRO A 349 8.50 -24.59 -6.02
C PRO A 349 9.22 -23.24 -6.00
N PHE A 350 9.43 -22.70 -4.80
CA PHE A 350 10.05 -21.38 -4.55
C PHE A 350 11.43 -21.15 -5.22
N TYR A 351 12.01 -22.19 -5.83
CA TYR A 351 13.37 -22.22 -6.37
C TYR A 351 13.46 -22.03 -7.89
N GLU A 352 12.37 -21.76 -8.61
CA GLU A 352 12.41 -21.35 -10.03
C GLU A 352 12.67 -19.85 -10.21
N LEU A 353 13.53 -19.27 -9.38
CA LEU A 353 14.17 -18.00 -9.74
C LEU A 353 15.16 -18.29 -10.86
N GLU A 354 15.12 -17.51 -11.94
CA GLU A 354 16.14 -17.61 -12.98
C GLU A 354 17.52 -17.57 -12.31
N LYS A 355 18.42 -18.50 -12.69
CA LYS A 355 19.75 -18.63 -12.08
C LYS A 355 20.48 -17.29 -11.87
N PRO A 356 20.43 -16.30 -12.79
CA PRO A 356 21.04 -14.99 -12.58
C PRO A 356 20.43 -14.22 -11.41
N VAL A 357 19.11 -14.25 -11.26
CA VAL A 357 18.38 -13.55 -10.19
C VAL A 357 18.71 -14.18 -8.84
N PHE A 358 18.72 -15.51 -8.76
CA PHE A 358 19.09 -16.23 -7.54
C PHE A 358 20.50 -15.88 -7.06
N TRP A 359 21.49 -15.91 -7.94
CA TRP A 359 22.87 -15.56 -7.59
C TRP A 359 23.04 -14.07 -7.23
N THR A 360 22.26 -13.18 -7.87
CA THR A 360 22.23 -11.75 -7.53
C THR A 360 21.70 -11.54 -6.11
N ILE A 361 20.63 -12.23 -5.73
CA ILE A 361 20.07 -12.19 -4.37
C ILE A 361 21.09 -12.74 -3.37
N MET A 362 21.72 -13.88 -3.66
CA MET A 362 22.71 -14.50 -2.78
C MET A 362 23.95 -13.62 -2.57
N ALA A 363 24.46 -13.00 -3.63
CA ALA A 363 25.59 -12.07 -3.53
C ALA A 363 25.21 -10.81 -2.72
N SER A 364 24.03 -10.25 -2.97
CA SER A 364 23.51 -9.09 -2.23
C SER A 364 23.34 -9.39 -0.75
N LEU A 365 22.81 -10.58 -0.42
CA LEU A 365 22.65 -11.04 0.95
C LEU A 365 24.00 -11.25 1.65
N GLY A 366 25.00 -11.78 0.93
CA GLY A 366 26.36 -11.93 1.44
C GLY A 366 27.01 -10.58 1.79
N VAL A 367 26.88 -9.59 0.91
CA VAL A 367 27.37 -8.22 1.16
C VAL A 367 26.65 -7.59 2.36
N LEU A 368 25.31 -7.70 2.42
CA LEU A 368 24.52 -7.13 3.51
C LEU A 368 24.91 -7.75 4.86
N THR A 369 25.13 -9.07 4.88
CA THR A 369 25.55 -9.81 6.07
C THR A 369 26.95 -9.38 6.53
N ALA A 370 27.88 -9.19 5.60
CA ALA A 370 29.23 -8.70 5.92
C ALA A 370 29.19 -7.28 6.51
N VAL A 371 28.36 -6.39 5.95
CA VAL A 371 28.16 -5.02 6.47
C VAL A 371 27.54 -5.05 7.86
N LEU A 372 26.50 -5.86 8.08
CA LEU A 372 25.86 -6.03 9.39
C LEU A 372 26.83 -6.58 10.43
N PHE A 373 27.65 -7.57 10.06
CA PHE A 373 28.69 -8.13 10.93
C PHE A 373 29.72 -7.06 11.32
N PHE A 374 30.15 -6.24 10.37
CA PHE A 374 31.13 -5.17 10.63
C PHE A 374 30.55 -4.07 11.53
N LEU A 375 29.30 -3.66 11.30
CA LEU A 375 28.57 -2.72 12.16
C LEU A 375 28.42 -3.28 13.57
N ALA A 376 28.04 -4.55 13.72
CA ALA A 376 27.90 -5.20 15.02
C ALA A 376 29.24 -5.26 15.78
N LEU A 377 30.33 -5.61 15.09
CA LEU A 377 31.69 -5.59 15.67
C LEU A 377 32.09 -4.18 16.13
N ASN A 378 31.80 -3.15 15.32
CA ASN A 378 32.13 -1.77 15.65
C ASN A 378 31.33 -1.28 16.87
N ILE A 379 30.02 -1.54 16.91
CA ILE A 379 29.16 -1.20 18.05
C ILE A 379 29.64 -1.92 19.32
N ARG A 380 30.02 -3.20 19.21
CA ARG A 380 30.53 -3.98 20.33
C ARG A 380 31.86 -3.43 20.86
N GLN A 381 32.80 -3.07 19.98
CA GLN A 381 34.06 -2.44 20.39
C GLN A 381 33.83 -1.10 21.08
N ARG A 382 32.95 -0.25 20.54
CA ARG A 382 32.60 1.05 21.13
C ARG A 382 31.97 0.89 22.53
N LYS A 383 30.99 -0.01 22.68
CA LYS A 383 30.35 -0.26 23.99
C LYS A 383 31.32 -0.84 25.02
N TYR A 384 32.27 -1.67 24.59
CA TYR A 384 33.29 -2.23 25.48
C TYR A 384 34.26 -1.15 25.99
N ALA A 385 34.70 -0.24 25.11
CA ALA A 385 35.56 0.87 25.49
C ALA A 385 34.86 1.85 26.45
N GLU A 386 33.58 2.17 26.20
CA GLU A 386 32.81 3.08 27.05
C GLU A 386 32.56 2.52 28.45
N ARG A 387 32.21 1.23 28.55
CA ARG A 387 32.05 0.56 29.86
C ARG A 387 33.35 0.53 30.63
N ARG A 388 34.46 0.17 29.98
CA ARG A 388 35.78 0.13 30.64
C ARG A 388 36.20 1.49 31.19
N LEU A 389 35.88 2.59 30.49
CA LEU A 389 36.17 3.95 30.96
C LEU A 389 35.30 4.34 32.17
N LYS A 390 33.99 4.02 32.12
CA LYS A 390 33.05 4.27 33.23
C LYS A 390 33.40 3.46 34.47
N ASP A 391 33.75 2.18 34.30
CA ASP A 391 34.15 1.30 35.40
C ASP A 391 35.46 1.79 36.06
N GLN A 392 36.43 2.30 35.27
CA GLN A 392 37.67 2.87 35.80
C GLN A 392 37.44 4.17 36.58
N LEU A 393 36.57 5.06 36.08
CA LEU A 393 36.21 6.31 36.78
C LEU A 393 35.46 6.02 38.08
N TYR A 394 34.48 5.13 38.05
CA TYR A 394 33.69 4.77 39.23
C TYR A 394 34.53 4.05 40.29
N PHE A 395 35.45 3.17 39.87
CA PHE A 395 36.39 2.51 40.77
C PHE A 395 37.32 3.53 41.45
N MET A 396 37.83 4.51 40.71
CA MET A 396 38.74 5.53 41.28
C MET A 396 38.02 6.45 42.28
N GLU A 397 36.77 6.83 41.99
CA GLU A 397 35.93 7.59 42.92
C GLU A 397 35.59 6.80 44.19
N LEU A 398 35.22 5.52 44.04
CA LEU A 398 34.96 4.61 45.17
C LEU A 398 36.20 4.39 46.04
N LEU A 399 37.38 4.23 45.43
CA LEU A 399 38.64 4.11 46.17
C LEU A 399 38.94 5.36 47.00
N MET A 400 38.69 6.56 46.47
CA MET A 400 38.91 7.79 47.23
C MET A 400 37.91 7.95 48.38
N ASP A 401 36.63 7.63 48.15
CA ASP A 401 35.55 7.79 49.12
C ASP A 401 35.54 6.76 50.26
N THR A 402 36.11 5.58 50.02
CA THR A 402 36.21 4.50 51.05
C THR A 402 37.36 4.73 52.02
N ILE A 403 38.33 5.59 51.69
CA ILE A 403 39.41 5.94 52.61
C ILE A 403 38.82 6.80 53.75
N PRO A 404 38.83 6.33 55.01
CA PRO A 404 38.22 7.02 56.15
C PRO A 404 39.02 8.25 56.61
N THR A 405 40.15 8.49 55.96
CA THR A 405 41.08 9.59 56.18
C THR A 405 40.70 10.74 55.24
N PRO A 406 40.52 11.98 55.73
CA PRO A 406 40.25 13.13 54.87
C PRO A 406 41.32 13.34 53.80
N ILE A 407 40.93 13.37 52.52
CA ILE A 407 41.78 13.62 51.34
C ILE A 407 41.20 14.76 50.50
N TYR A 408 42.04 15.67 50.01
CA TYR A 408 41.64 16.77 49.13
C TYR A 408 42.70 17.11 48.07
N PHE A 409 42.25 17.73 46.97
CA PHE A 409 43.07 18.21 45.86
C PHE A 409 42.93 19.72 45.69
N ARG A 410 44.02 20.40 45.36
CA ARG A 410 44.02 21.83 44.98
C ARG A 410 44.76 22.05 43.66
N SER A 411 44.30 23.04 42.89
CA SER A 411 44.95 23.52 41.66
C SER A 411 46.17 24.40 41.93
N LYS A 412 46.94 24.73 40.89
CA LYS A 412 48.02 25.76 40.93
C LYS A 412 47.58 27.10 41.54
N SER A 413 46.32 27.50 41.37
CA SER A 413 45.79 28.77 41.91
C SER A 413 45.38 28.67 43.39
N GLY A 414 45.50 27.48 44.00
CA GLY A 414 45.07 27.21 45.37
C GLY A 414 43.57 26.95 45.51
N ALA A 415 42.81 26.82 44.42
CA ALA A 415 41.41 26.42 44.51
C ALA A 415 41.31 24.92 44.77
N TYR A 416 40.36 24.49 45.61
CA TYR A 416 40.05 23.06 45.74
C TYR A 416 39.47 22.56 44.40
N THR A 417 39.96 21.41 43.92
CA THR A 417 39.50 20.82 42.65
C THR A 417 38.67 19.56 42.87
N ASP A 418 38.95 18.82 43.96
CA ASP A 418 38.20 17.62 44.36
C ASP A 418 38.54 17.27 45.83
N PHE A 419 37.73 16.45 46.49
CA PHE A 419 37.99 15.86 47.81
C PHE A 419 37.11 14.61 48.05
N ASN A 420 37.50 13.77 49.01
CA ASN A 420 36.74 12.57 49.37
C ASN A 420 35.66 12.81 50.44
N LYS A 421 34.75 11.85 50.62
CA LYS A 421 33.71 11.91 51.67
C LYS A 421 34.23 12.12 53.09
N ALA A 422 35.41 11.61 53.43
CA ALA A 422 35.98 11.83 54.76
C ALA A 422 36.32 13.31 55.00
N PHE A 423 36.83 14.02 53.99
CA PHE A 423 37.06 15.47 54.05
C PHE A 423 35.74 16.26 54.17
N GLN A 424 34.72 15.86 53.41
CA GLN A 424 33.38 16.45 53.52
C GLN A 424 32.79 16.30 54.93
N ARG A 425 32.94 15.14 55.58
CA ARG A 425 32.46 14.93 56.96
C ARG A 425 33.26 15.74 57.98
N TRP A 426 34.58 15.82 57.81
CA TRP A 426 35.47 16.52 58.75
C TRP A 426 35.24 18.04 58.75
N PHE A 427 35.01 18.63 57.57
CA PHE A 427 34.89 20.09 57.39
C PHE A 427 33.47 20.58 57.01
N GLY A 428 32.51 19.67 56.81
CA GLY A 428 31.10 19.99 56.51
C GLY A 428 30.87 20.70 55.17
N THR A 429 31.70 20.45 54.16
CA THR A 429 31.63 21.13 52.84
C THR A 429 31.11 20.18 51.77
N ASP A 430 30.05 20.58 51.04
CA ASP A 430 29.44 19.76 50.00
C ASP A 430 30.20 19.84 48.65
N ARG A 431 30.22 18.74 47.89
CA ARG A 431 30.91 18.67 46.59
C ARG A 431 30.32 19.62 45.55
N ASP A 432 29.00 19.83 45.58
CA ASP A 432 28.30 20.74 44.64
C ASP A 432 28.62 22.23 44.89
N ALA A 433 29.16 22.57 46.07
CA ALA A 433 29.53 23.95 46.41
C ALA A 433 30.88 24.40 45.79
N LEU A 434 31.61 23.52 45.09
CA LEU A 434 32.97 23.80 44.59
C LEU A 434 33.07 24.84 43.46
N ASN A 435 31.98 25.14 42.75
CA ASN A 435 32.00 26.05 41.59
C ASN A 435 31.43 27.46 41.85
N ALA A 436 31.05 27.78 43.09
CA ALA A 436 30.70 29.14 43.47
C ALA A 436 31.91 29.79 44.18
N THR A 437 32.60 30.68 43.48
CA THR A 437 33.63 31.62 43.97
C THR A 437 33.64 31.78 45.50
N LEU A 438 34.68 31.29 46.19
CA LEU A 438 35.03 31.73 47.55
C LEU A 438 35.64 33.13 47.47
N PRO A 439 34.93 34.22 47.85
CA PRO A 439 35.50 35.56 47.85
C PRO A 439 36.35 35.74 49.11
N LYS A 440 37.41 36.53 48.96
CA LYS A 440 38.48 36.80 49.92
C LYS A 440 38.10 37.51 51.24
N GLU A 441 36.84 37.67 51.63
CA GLU A 441 36.51 38.44 52.84
C GLU A 441 35.37 37.84 53.66
N ILE A 442 35.72 37.17 54.77
CA ILE A 442 34.84 37.11 55.95
C ILE A 442 35.61 37.78 57.08
N LYS A 443 35.36 39.08 57.26
CA LYS A 443 35.87 39.87 58.38
C LYS A 443 35.02 39.61 59.64
N ALA A 444 35.74 39.29 60.71
CA ALA A 444 35.45 39.42 62.14
C ALA A 444 34.04 39.85 62.59
N ALA A 445 33.40 38.96 63.37
CA ALA A 445 32.63 39.34 64.55
C ALA A 445 32.71 38.23 65.62
N GLY A 446 33.50 38.49 66.67
CA GLY A 446 33.46 37.92 68.01
C GLY A 446 33.13 36.43 68.24
N GLY A 447 34.15 35.66 68.64
CA GLY A 447 33.98 34.47 69.49
C GLY A 447 34.00 33.12 68.76
N SER A 448 35.20 32.60 68.53
CA SER A 448 35.55 31.18 68.29
C SER A 448 34.56 30.35 67.46
N ARG A 449 34.53 30.58 66.14
CA ARG A 449 34.06 29.60 65.14
C ARG A 449 35.01 29.61 63.95
N LEU A 450 35.93 28.64 63.88
CA LEU A 450 36.72 28.38 62.68
C LEU A 450 35.84 27.62 61.66
N ARG A 451 35.00 28.37 60.93
CA ARG A 451 34.32 27.91 59.70
C ARG A 451 35.06 28.49 58.49
N ASN A 452 36.23 27.95 58.11
CA ASN A 452 36.82 28.24 56.78
C ASN A 452 37.94 27.25 56.40
N PRO A 453 37.83 26.48 55.28
CA PRO A 453 38.94 25.70 54.71
C PRO A 453 40.19 26.53 54.36
N ALA A 454 40.08 27.86 54.32
CA ALA A 454 41.19 28.78 54.07
C ALA A 454 42.36 28.67 55.06
N THR A 455 42.17 28.12 56.27
CA THR A 455 43.26 27.90 57.25
C THR A 455 44.21 26.76 56.88
N LEU A 456 43.86 25.90 55.91
CA LEU A 456 44.77 24.87 55.39
C LEU A 456 45.80 25.44 54.40
N SER A 457 45.64 26.70 53.99
CA SER A 457 46.53 27.43 53.08
C SER A 457 47.78 27.97 53.78
N ASP A 458 48.62 27.07 54.28
CA ASP A 458 49.86 27.41 54.97
C ASP A 458 51.05 27.63 54.02
N ALA A 459 52.16 28.15 54.57
CA ALA A 459 53.44 28.34 53.86
C ALA A 459 53.91 27.06 53.12
N ALA A 460 53.52 25.89 53.62
CA ALA A 460 53.80 24.59 53.02
C ALA A 460 53.24 24.42 51.60
N ASP A 461 52.06 24.98 51.29
CA ASP A 461 51.43 24.82 49.97
C ASP A 461 52.16 25.65 48.92
N LYS A 462 52.57 26.88 49.27
CA LYS A 462 53.38 27.75 48.39
C LYS A 462 54.76 27.16 48.12
N GLU A 463 55.38 26.58 49.14
CA GLU A 463 56.67 25.91 49.01
C GLU A 463 56.59 24.68 48.10
N LEU A 464 55.59 23.81 48.31
CA LEU A 464 55.39 22.61 47.49
C LEU A 464 55.05 22.93 46.03
N LEU A 465 54.29 24.00 45.77
CA LEU A 465 54.01 24.47 44.40
C LEU A 465 55.26 25.07 43.71
N ALA A 466 56.19 25.64 44.47
CA ALA A 466 57.46 26.16 43.94
C ALA A 466 58.55 25.08 43.80
N ARG A 467 58.55 24.08 44.69
CA ARG A 467 59.47 22.94 44.72
C ARG A 467 58.66 21.65 44.92
N PRO A 468 58.42 20.88 43.85
CA PRO A 468 57.64 19.65 43.92
C PRO A 468 58.23 18.66 44.92
N GLY A 469 57.41 18.13 45.82
CA GLY A 469 57.87 17.28 46.92
C GLY A 469 56.72 16.75 47.78
N VAL A 470 57.09 16.13 48.91
CA VAL A 470 56.17 15.61 49.93
C VAL A 470 56.53 16.24 51.28
N ARG A 471 55.52 16.62 52.06
CA ARG A 471 55.71 17.17 53.40
C ARG A 471 54.76 16.52 54.40
N VAL A 472 55.30 16.12 55.54
CA VAL A 472 54.57 15.51 56.65
C VAL A 472 54.85 16.29 57.93
N TYR A 473 53.80 16.66 58.68
CA TYR A 473 53.95 17.38 59.95
C TYR A 473 52.73 17.18 60.83
N GLU A 474 52.93 17.22 62.14
CA GLU A 474 51.85 17.15 63.12
C GLU A 474 51.23 18.53 63.32
N GLN A 475 49.92 18.55 63.50
CA GLN A 475 49.17 19.75 63.83
C GLN A 475 47.97 19.35 64.67
N VAL A 476 47.57 20.23 65.58
CA VAL A 476 46.28 20.06 66.27
C VAL A 476 45.23 20.72 65.39
N LEU A 477 44.27 19.93 64.93
CA LEU A 477 43.13 20.45 64.18
C LEU A 477 41.85 20.23 64.98
N GLU A 478 40.96 21.20 64.84
CA GLU A 478 39.63 21.16 65.41
C GLU A 478 38.68 20.64 64.34
N SER A 479 37.96 19.57 64.64
CA SER A 479 36.92 19.01 63.78
C SER A 479 35.63 19.86 63.86
N ILE A 480 34.68 19.61 62.96
CA ILE A 480 33.39 20.33 62.91
C ILE A 480 32.58 20.30 64.22
N ASP A 481 32.82 19.30 65.08
CA ASP A 481 32.19 19.11 66.39
C ASP A 481 32.95 19.81 67.55
N GLY A 482 34.03 20.54 67.27
CA GLY A 482 34.77 21.34 68.24
C GLY A 482 35.78 20.55 69.09
N LYS A 483 35.98 19.26 68.82
CA LYS A 483 37.01 18.45 69.50
C LYS A 483 38.39 18.72 68.91
N ARG A 484 39.41 18.73 69.78
CA ARG A 484 40.81 18.85 69.37
C ARG A 484 41.37 17.46 69.11
N HIS A 485 41.77 17.22 67.88
CA HIS A 485 42.40 15.99 67.45
C HIS A 485 43.88 16.24 67.20
N ASN A 486 44.74 15.35 67.70
CA ASN A 486 46.15 15.34 67.31
C ASN A 486 46.21 14.69 65.94
N VAL A 487 46.49 15.50 64.90
CA VAL A 487 46.48 15.01 63.52
C VAL A 487 47.83 15.14 62.84
N LEU A 488 48.14 14.15 62.01
CA LEU A 488 49.31 14.14 61.13
C LEU A 488 48.89 14.56 59.72
N MET A 489 49.45 15.67 59.21
CA MET A 489 49.20 16.22 57.87
C MET A 489 50.21 15.67 56.87
N HIS A 490 49.74 15.14 55.74
CA HIS A 490 50.61 14.65 54.65
C HIS A 490 50.23 15.32 53.31
N LYS A 491 51.12 16.10 52.70
CA LYS A 491 50.88 16.87 51.45
C LYS A 491 51.88 16.53 50.34
N ALA A 492 51.43 16.41 49.09
CA ALA A 492 52.28 16.10 47.92
C ALA A 492 51.82 16.79 46.62
N THR A 493 52.73 17.08 45.69
CA THR A 493 52.38 17.62 44.34
C THR A 493 52.11 16.53 43.31
N TYR A 494 51.14 16.73 42.41
CA TYR A 494 50.93 15.86 41.23
C TYR A 494 51.13 16.61 39.91
N ARG A 495 51.39 15.87 38.82
CA ARG A 495 51.74 16.41 37.49
C ARG A 495 50.74 15.95 36.42
N ASN A 496 50.56 16.78 35.39
CA ASN A 496 49.77 16.44 34.21
C ASN A 496 50.56 15.54 33.22
N ALA A 497 49.88 15.11 32.16
CA ALA A 497 50.47 14.25 31.12
C ALA A 497 51.67 14.87 30.37
N SER A 498 51.85 16.20 30.41
CA SER A 498 53.01 16.91 29.82
C SER A 498 54.17 17.11 30.82
N GLY A 499 54.06 16.58 32.05
CA GLY A 499 55.12 16.62 33.07
C GLY A 499 55.15 17.90 33.92
N GLU A 500 54.22 18.82 33.70
CA GLU A 500 54.08 20.03 34.52
C GLU A 500 53.32 19.71 35.81
N VAL A 501 53.72 20.32 36.93
CA VAL A 501 52.94 20.25 38.19
C VAL A 501 51.54 20.77 37.89
N GLU A 502 50.49 20.07 38.26
CA GLU A 502 49.09 20.46 37.99
C GLU A 502 48.38 20.94 39.26
N GLY A 503 48.79 20.39 40.41
CA GLY A 503 48.23 20.72 41.71
C GLY A 503 48.89 19.98 42.86
N LEU A 504 48.22 19.97 44.01
CA LEU A 504 48.63 19.26 45.24
C LEU A 504 47.51 18.40 45.81
N VAL A 505 47.87 17.35 46.53
CA VAL A 505 46.99 16.46 47.29
C VAL A 505 47.37 16.49 48.77
N GLY A 506 46.40 16.49 49.68
CA GLY A 506 46.61 16.51 51.13
C GLY A 506 45.78 15.44 51.87
N VAL A 507 46.34 14.85 52.95
CA VAL A 507 45.76 13.76 53.76
C VAL A 507 45.90 14.06 55.28
N LEU A 508 44.92 13.68 56.12
CA LEU A 508 44.89 13.94 57.59
C LEU A 508 44.65 12.69 58.47
N TYR A 509 45.54 12.31 59.42
CA TYR A 509 45.43 11.09 60.25
C TYR A 509 45.35 11.35 61.79
N ASP A 510 44.46 10.68 62.55
CA ASP A 510 44.18 10.86 64.01
C ASP A 510 44.48 9.57 64.86
N PHE A 511 44.94 9.68 66.12
CA PHE A 511 45.52 8.56 66.90
C PHE A 511 45.26 8.47 68.44
N THR A 512 44.03 8.66 68.95
CA THR A 512 43.79 8.92 70.40
C THR A 512 43.53 7.71 71.38
N ASP A 513 43.01 6.53 70.99
CA ASP A 513 42.36 5.56 71.94
C ASP A 513 43.07 4.21 72.33
N ARG A 514 44.25 3.85 71.82
CA ARG A 514 44.75 2.44 71.83
C ARG A 514 45.20 1.83 73.18
N HIS A 515 45.25 2.53 74.31
CA HIS A 515 46.18 2.18 75.40
C HIS A 515 45.64 1.46 76.68
N LYS A 516 44.37 1.00 76.81
CA LYS A 516 43.77 0.73 78.16
C LYS A 516 42.97 -0.56 78.50
N ALA A 517 42.86 -1.66 77.73
CA ALA A 517 41.77 -2.67 77.99
C ALA A 517 41.97 -4.21 77.80
N GLU A 518 43.08 -4.88 78.21
CA GLU A 518 43.34 -6.29 77.80
C GLU A 518 43.35 -7.48 78.84
N GLU A 519 43.24 -7.34 80.17
CA GLU A 519 43.71 -8.43 81.09
C GLU A 519 42.68 -9.34 81.84
N ASP A 520 41.39 -9.00 82.02
CA ASP A 520 40.49 -9.71 82.97
C ASP A 520 39.59 -10.87 82.43
N LEU A 521 39.72 -11.32 81.16
CA LEU A 521 38.65 -12.09 80.47
C LEU A 521 38.74 -13.66 80.43
N ARG A 522 39.79 -14.33 80.90
CA ARG A 522 40.22 -15.65 80.33
C ARG A 522 39.64 -17.00 80.88
N ARG A 523 38.90 -17.12 81.99
CA ARG A 523 38.60 -18.45 82.64
C ARG A 523 37.14 -18.97 82.63
N ALA A 524 36.14 -18.14 82.30
CA ALA A 524 34.73 -18.58 82.25
C ALA A 524 34.29 -19.09 80.85
N GLU A 525 35.16 -18.95 79.84
CA GLU A 525 34.83 -19.12 78.42
C GLU A 525 34.67 -20.59 77.93
N GLU A 526 35.39 -21.58 78.46
CA GLU A 526 35.60 -22.85 77.73
C GLU A 526 34.41 -23.84 77.71
N LYS A 527 33.53 -23.86 78.73
CA LYS A 527 32.40 -24.81 78.82
C LYS A 527 31.14 -24.34 78.09
N TYR A 528 30.88 -23.03 78.06
CA TYR A 528 29.77 -22.43 77.32
C TYR A 528 30.02 -22.52 75.79
N ARG A 529 31.29 -22.49 75.39
CA ARG A 529 31.79 -22.49 74.02
C ARG A 529 31.37 -23.72 73.18
N SER A 530 31.31 -24.94 73.73
CA SER A 530 31.13 -26.16 72.91
C SER A 530 29.72 -26.39 72.32
N ILE A 531 28.65 -26.15 73.09
CA ILE A 531 27.25 -26.32 72.62
C ILE A 531 26.88 -25.18 71.68
N PHE A 532 27.40 -24.00 72.00
CA PHE A 532 27.26 -22.82 71.19
C PHE A 532 27.91 -23.02 69.80
N GLU A 533 29.15 -23.53 69.76
CA GLU A 533 29.93 -23.59 68.52
C GLU A 533 29.41 -24.54 67.42
N ASN A 534 28.63 -25.58 67.73
CA ASN A 534 28.32 -26.67 66.78
C ASN A 534 26.85 -26.76 66.28
N SER A 535 26.00 -25.76 66.55
CA SER A 535 24.60 -25.74 66.07
C SER A 535 24.48 -25.31 64.60
N ALA A 536 23.53 -25.87 63.84
CA ALA A 536 23.24 -25.49 62.44
C ALA A 536 22.32 -24.26 62.29
N LEU A 537 21.70 -23.83 63.39
CA LEU A 537 20.92 -22.60 63.47
C LEU A 537 21.80 -21.48 64.01
N GLY A 538 21.57 -20.25 63.54
CA GLY A 538 22.27 -19.09 64.07
C GLY A 538 21.76 -18.75 65.47
N ILE A 539 22.54 -19.02 66.52
CA ILE A 539 22.15 -18.76 67.91
C ILE A 539 22.87 -17.50 68.38
N PHE A 540 22.13 -16.60 69.03
CA PHE A 540 22.69 -15.38 69.59
C PHE A 540 22.03 -14.95 70.90
N ARG A 541 22.71 -14.05 71.57
CA ARG A 541 22.22 -13.31 72.74
C ARG A 541 22.54 -11.85 72.50
N VAL A 542 21.61 -10.94 72.76
CA VAL A 542 21.74 -9.48 72.56
C VAL A 542 21.11 -8.70 73.73
N THR A 543 21.41 -7.41 73.85
CA THR A 543 20.77 -6.51 74.84
C THR A 543 19.30 -6.24 74.51
N ALA A 544 18.54 -5.63 75.43
CA ALA A 544 17.17 -5.16 75.12
C ALA A 544 17.16 -4.13 73.96
N GLU A 545 18.27 -3.44 73.76
CA GLU A 545 18.53 -2.49 72.67
C GLU A 545 19.23 -3.15 71.47
N GLY A 546 19.35 -4.49 71.45
CA GLY A 546 19.71 -5.28 70.28
C GLY A 546 21.20 -5.42 69.96
N ASP A 547 22.12 -4.99 70.80
CA ASP A 547 23.56 -5.16 70.57
C ASP A 547 24.02 -6.60 70.83
N TRP A 548 24.90 -7.17 70.00
CA TRP A 548 25.38 -8.57 70.14
C TRP A 548 26.13 -8.79 71.46
N LEU A 549 25.66 -9.72 72.27
CA LEU A 549 26.33 -10.22 73.47
C LEU A 549 27.09 -11.52 73.21
N ASP A 550 26.56 -12.41 72.37
CA ASP A 550 27.20 -13.65 71.98
C ASP A 550 26.62 -14.12 70.63
N ALA A 551 27.45 -14.61 69.70
CA ALA A 551 26.99 -15.24 68.45
C ALA A 551 27.78 -16.52 68.11
N ASN A 552 27.11 -17.54 67.58
CA ASN A 552 27.77 -18.81 67.27
C ASN A 552 28.32 -18.89 65.82
N PRO A 553 29.17 -19.89 65.48
CA PRO A 553 29.78 -20.01 64.16
C PRO A 553 28.77 -20.11 63.02
N ALA A 554 27.64 -20.79 63.21
CA ALA A 554 26.59 -20.82 62.19
C ALA A 554 26.01 -19.43 61.92
N LEU A 555 25.78 -18.60 62.94
CA LEU A 555 25.31 -17.23 62.74
C LEU A 555 26.38 -16.35 62.06
N ALA A 556 27.66 -16.53 62.43
CA ALA A 556 28.78 -15.84 61.80
C ALA A 556 28.89 -16.16 60.31
N HIS A 557 28.82 -17.45 59.95
CA HIS A 557 28.84 -17.91 58.58
C HIS A 557 27.59 -17.45 57.81
N MET A 558 26.40 -17.50 58.43
CA MET A 558 25.19 -16.92 57.84
C MET A 558 25.37 -15.43 57.55
N LEU A 559 26.03 -14.68 58.43
CA LEU A 559 26.35 -13.26 58.25
C LEU A 559 27.60 -13.01 57.39
N GLY A 560 28.20 -14.03 56.78
CA GLY A 560 29.35 -13.87 55.86
C GLY A 560 30.69 -13.61 56.55
N TYR A 561 30.76 -13.81 57.87
CA TYR A 561 31.99 -13.68 58.64
C TYR A 561 32.68 -15.03 58.79
N ALA A 562 34.01 -15.04 58.68
CA ALA A 562 34.81 -16.26 58.81
C ALA A 562 34.78 -16.85 60.22
N THR A 563 34.47 -16.04 61.24
CA THR A 563 34.37 -16.45 62.65
C THR A 563 33.34 -15.56 63.38
N PRO A 564 32.73 -16.01 64.49
CA PRO A 564 31.76 -15.21 65.26
C PRO A 564 32.32 -13.90 65.83
N VAL A 565 33.63 -13.86 66.06
CA VAL A 565 34.32 -12.66 66.54
C VAL A 565 34.24 -11.52 65.51
N ALA A 566 34.40 -11.83 64.23
CA ALA A 566 34.29 -10.84 63.16
C ALA A 566 32.85 -10.33 62.98
N LEU A 567 31.84 -11.15 63.32
CA LEU A 567 30.43 -10.74 63.36
C LEU A 567 30.14 -9.78 64.53
N MET A 568 30.54 -10.13 65.75
CA MET A 568 30.26 -9.34 66.95
C MET A 568 30.97 -7.95 66.96
N THR A 569 31.93 -7.73 66.04
CA THR A 569 32.68 -6.46 65.87
C THR A 569 32.31 -5.66 64.64
N SER A 570 31.38 -6.18 63.88
CA SER A 570 30.91 -5.52 62.69
C SER A 570 30.37 -4.10 62.94
N GLY A 571 30.05 -3.72 64.19
CA GLY A 571 29.38 -2.46 64.51
C GLY A 571 27.90 -2.49 64.17
N ARG A 572 27.41 -3.68 63.88
CA ARG A 572 26.01 -3.89 63.63
C ARG A 572 25.43 -4.57 64.83
N THR A 573 24.27 -4.09 65.21
CA THR A 573 23.45 -4.67 66.27
C THR A 573 22.53 -5.67 65.59
N ILE A 574 21.99 -6.65 66.30
CA ILE A 574 20.97 -7.49 65.68
C ILE A 574 19.76 -6.66 65.26
N LEU A 575 19.46 -5.57 65.97
CA LEU A 575 18.43 -4.60 65.57
C LEU A 575 18.77 -3.81 64.29
N ALA A 576 20.07 -3.66 63.96
CA ALA A 576 20.54 -3.02 62.73
C ALA A 576 20.76 -4.02 61.58
N ASP A 577 21.07 -5.28 61.91
CA ASP A 577 21.23 -6.35 60.92
C ASP A 577 19.88 -6.98 60.55
N LEU A 578 19.04 -7.33 61.54
CA LEU A 578 17.62 -7.69 61.36
C LEU A 578 16.77 -6.42 61.29
N HIS A 579 16.45 -5.97 60.08
CA HIS A 579 15.48 -4.90 59.89
C HIS A 579 14.06 -5.42 60.17
N CYS A 580 13.57 -5.26 61.41
CA CYS A 580 12.25 -5.71 61.85
C CYS A 580 11.65 -4.84 62.96
N ALA A 581 10.52 -4.17 62.68
CA ALA A 581 9.80 -3.35 63.66
C ALA A 581 9.17 -4.16 64.80
N GLU A 582 8.95 -5.47 64.61
CA GLU A 582 8.42 -6.37 65.65
C GLU A 582 9.48 -6.67 66.73
N LEU A 583 10.77 -6.54 66.41
CA LEU A 583 11.89 -6.63 67.34
C LEU A 583 11.94 -5.40 68.26
N GLU A 584 11.65 -4.21 67.73
CA GLU A 584 11.46 -2.98 68.51
C GLU A 584 10.19 -3.07 69.39
N ALA A 585 9.08 -3.61 68.86
CA ALA A 585 7.86 -3.81 69.63
C ALA A 585 8.03 -4.84 70.76
N LEU A 586 8.81 -5.92 70.52
CA LEU A 586 9.19 -6.88 71.55
C LEU A 586 10.15 -6.27 72.57
N ALA A 587 11.10 -5.43 72.15
CA ALA A 587 12.01 -4.69 73.04
C ALA A 587 11.24 -3.73 73.95
N VAL A 588 10.21 -3.06 73.43
CA VAL A 588 9.33 -2.15 74.19
C VAL A 588 8.38 -2.92 75.12
N THR A 589 7.82 -4.07 74.71
CA THR A 589 6.89 -4.87 75.54
C THR A 589 7.58 -5.80 76.55
N ALA A 590 8.83 -6.18 76.29
CA ALA A 590 9.67 -6.95 77.21
C ALA A 590 10.05 -6.18 78.49
N ALA A 591 9.78 -4.87 78.54
CA ALA A 591 9.92 -4.06 79.75
C ALA A 591 8.86 -4.38 80.83
N ASP A 592 7.69 -4.93 80.45
CA ASP A 592 6.56 -5.16 81.37
C ASP A 592 6.22 -6.65 81.63
N ARG A 593 6.51 -7.61 80.72
CA ARG A 593 6.37 -9.08 80.95
C ARG A 593 7.34 -9.92 80.09
N PRO A 594 7.78 -11.10 80.56
CA PRO A 594 8.53 -12.05 79.73
C PRO A 594 7.66 -12.56 78.57
N GLY A 595 8.15 -12.41 77.34
CA GLY A 595 7.43 -12.77 76.12
C GLY A 595 8.36 -13.38 75.07
N ALA A 596 7.80 -14.25 74.22
CA ALA A 596 8.50 -14.84 73.08
C ALA A 596 7.74 -14.47 71.80
N ALA A 597 8.48 -14.13 70.74
CA ALA A 597 7.90 -13.86 69.42
C ALA A 597 8.70 -14.51 68.30
N ALA A 598 7.97 -14.78 67.22
CA ALA A 598 8.49 -15.32 65.98
C ALA A 598 8.05 -14.41 64.83
N PHE A 599 8.98 -14.01 63.98
CA PHE A 599 8.71 -13.13 62.85
C PHE A 599 9.75 -13.31 61.74
N GLU A 600 9.43 -12.81 60.55
CA GLU A 600 10.30 -12.90 59.38
C GLU A 600 10.85 -11.52 59.00
N CYS A 601 12.16 -11.43 58.77
CA CYS A 601 12.85 -10.17 58.52
C CYS A 601 14.05 -10.34 57.59
N ARG A 602 14.74 -9.25 57.28
CA ARG A 602 15.93 -9.25 56.43
C ARG A 602 17.16 -9.01 57.29
N LEU A 603 18.16 -9.85 57.10
CA LEU A 603 19.42 -9.88 57.82
C LEU A 603 20.56 -9.55 56.84
N THR A 604 21.43 -8.59 57.16
CA THR A 604 22.46 -8.12 56.21
C THR A 604 23.82 -8.74 56.51
N ARG A 605 24.42 -9.47 55.56
CA ARG A 605 25.79 -10.03 55.66
C ARG A 605 26.89 -8.97 55.68
N ALA A 606 28.09 -9.39 56.04
CA ALA A 606 29.36 -8.64 56.07
C ALA A 606 29.80 -8.09 54.72
N ASP A 607 29.64 -8.91 53.69
CA ASP A 607 29.89 -8.55 52.30
C ASP A 607 28.81 -7.59 51.75
N GLY A 608 27.85 -7.22 52.60
CA GLY A 608 26.72 -6.34 52.28
C GLY A 608 25.52 -7.08 51.69
N GLN A 609 25.56 -8.40 51.50
CA GLN A 609 24.46 -9.13 50.88
C GLN A 609 23.30 -9.35 51.87
N GLU A 610 22.09 -8.92 51.50
CA GLU A 610 20.90 -9.19 52.32
C GLU A 610 20.46 -10.67 52.20
N LEU A 611 20.17 -11.28 53.33
CA LEU A 611 19.52 -12.58 53.50
C LEU A 611 18.12 -12.37 54.05
N ALA A 612 17.19 -13.23 53.64
CA ALA A 612 15.89 -13.28 54.30
C ALA A 612 15.91 -14.34 55.38
N VAL A 613 15.51 -13.98 56.59
CA VAL A 613 15.57 -14.88 57.75
C VAL A 613 14.27 -14.91 58.51
N ARG A 614 14.00 -16.05 59.15
CA ARG A 614 12.95 -16.18 60.16
C ARG A 614 13.62 -16.22 61.52
N ALA A 615 13.20 -15.35 62.43
CA ALA A 615 13.81 -15.15 63.73
C ALA A 615 12.82 -15.50 64.85
N TYR A 616 13.34 -16.18 65.87
CA TYR A 616 12.63 -16.48 67.11
C TYR A 616 13.39 -15.82 68.25
N LEU A 617 12.71 -15.01 69.05
CA LEU A 617 13.31 -14.25 70.15
C LEU A 617 12.50 -14.44 71.43
N ARG A 618 13.22 -14.47 72.55
CA ARG A 618 12.62 -14.43 73.89
C ARG A 618 13.36 -13.42 74.75
N SER A 619 12.62 -12.73 75.61
CA SER A 619 13.20 -11.87 76.64
C SER A 619 13.47 -12.64 77.92
N ILE A 620 14.59 -12.34 78.58
CA ILE A 620 15.00 -12.91 79.85
C ILE A 620 15.40 -11.75 80.77
N THR A 621 14.68 -11.59 81.88
CA THR A 621 14.93 -10.55 82.88
C THR A 621 15.74 -11.11 84.04
N SER A 622 16.66 -10.33 84.60
CA SER A 622 17.49 -10.69 85.76
C SER A 622 16.64 -10.91 87.04
N GLU A 623 17.12 -11.71 88.02
CA GLU A 623 16.38 -12.09 89.26
C GLU A 623 15.97 -10.90 90.15
N ASP A 624 16.62 -9.75 89.98
CA ASP A 624 16.38 -8.48 90.65
C ASP A 624 15.49 -7.51 89.84
N GLY A 625 15.05 -7.89 88.64
CA GLY A 625 14.03 -7.18 87.84
C GLY A 625 14.51 -5.93 87.08
N SER A 626 15.81 -5.66 87.04
CA SER A 626 16.39 -4.39 86.59
C SER A 626 16.89 -4.37 85.14
N SER A 627 17.14 -5.53 84.52
CA SER A 627 17.67 -5.64 83.16
C SER A 627 17.10 -6.84 82.40
N THR A 628 16.79 -6.63 81.13
CA THR A 628 16.24 -7.63 80.22
C THR A 628 17.20 -7.86 79.06
N ARG A 629 17.52 -9.12 78.75
CA ARG A 629 18.32 -9.53 77.59
C ARG A 629 17.48 -10.35 76.63
N LEU A 630 17.78 -10.29 75.34
CA LEU A 630 17.09 -11.08 74.33
C LEU A 630 17.99 -12.24 73.89
N GLU A 631 17.43 -13.45 73.89
CA GLU A 631 18.08 -14.62 73.30
C GLU A 631 17.27 -15.06 72.09
N GLY A 632 17.94 -15.41 71.01
CA GLY A 632 17.23 -15.77 69.80
C GLY A 632 17.97 -16.73 68.88
N ILE A 633 17.20 -17.25 67.94
CA ILE A 633 17.65 -18.20 66.93
C ILE A 633 17.19 -17.69 65.56
N VAL A 634 18.07 -17.77 64.57
CA VAL A 634 17.85 -17.32 63.19
C VAL A 634 17.95 -18.49 62.21
N GLU A 635 16.99 -18.58 61.29
CA GLU A 635 16.94 -19.53 60.17
C GLU A 635 16.93 -18.78 58.82
N ASP A 636 17.77 -19.19 57.87
CA ASP A 636 17.84 -18.63 56.51
C ASP A 636 16.71 -19.18 55.61
N VAL A 637 15.86 -18.29 55.08
CA VAL A 637 14.76 -18.61 54.16
C VAL A 637 14.95 -18.02 52.76
N THR A 638 16.16 -17.54 52.44
CA THR A 638 16.49 -16.80 51.20
C THR A 638 16.13 -17.59 49.94
N SER A 639 16.44 -18.88 49.89
CA SER A 639 16.14 -19.75 48.73
C SER A 639 14.64 -19.87 48.46
N ARG A 640 13.82 -19.94 49.51
CA ARG A 640 12.36 -20.02 49.39
C ARG A 640 11.78 -18.71 48.88
N ARG A 641 12.19 -17.57 49.44
CA ARG A 641 11.73 -16.24 48.98
C ARG A 641 12.19 -15.92 47.58
N LYS A 642 13.40 -16.33 47.19
CA LYS A 642 13.87 -16.16 45.81
C LYS A 642 12.99 -16.96 44.85
N ALA A 643 12.65 -18.21 45.15
CA ALA A 643 11.74 -18.99 44.31
C ALA A 643 10.32 -18.39 44.23
N GLU A 644 9.75 -17.94 45.34
CA GLU A 644 8.43 -17.29 45.36
C GLU A 644 8.44 -15.94 44.64
N ARG A 645 9.52 -15.16 44.78
CA ARG A 645 9.71 -13.89 44.09
C ARG A 645 9.97 -14.08 42.60
N ASP A 646 10.83 -15.01 42.20
CA ASP A 646 11.10 -15.36 40.81
C ASP A 646 9.81 -15.85 40.13
N LEU A 647 8.98 -16.63 40.83
CA LEU A 647 7.67 -17.04 40.34
C LEU A 647 6.73 -15.83 40.17
N ARG A 648 6.65 -14.95 41.18
CA ARG A 648 5.82 -13.74 41.13
C ARG A 648 6.27 -12.75 40.06
N ASP A 649 7.58 -12.57 39.90
CA ASP A 649 8.19 -11.69 38.91
C ASP A 649 8.03 -12.27 37.50
N SER A 650 8.13 -13.60 37.33
CA SER A 650 7.79 -14.30 36.09
C SER A 650 6.31 -14.15 35.73
N GLN A 651 5.38 -14.36 36.69
CA GLN A 651 3.94 -14.16 36.49
C GLN A 651 3.61 -12.70 36.11
N LYS A 652 4.22 -11.73 36.79
CA LYS A 652 4.07 -10.31 36.46
C LYS A 652 4.63 -9.99 35.07
N MET A 653 5.79 -10.53 34.72
CA MET A 653 6.40 -10.33 33.42
C MET A 653 5.52 -10.91 32.30
N LEU A 654 5.01 -12.13 32.46
CA LEU A 654 4.09 -12.75 31.51
C LEU A 654 2.81 -11.92 31.34
N ARG A 655 2.24 -11.41 32.44
CA ARG A 655 1.05 -10.54 32.38
C ARG A 655 1.34 -9.22 31.67
N MET A 656 2.46 -8.57 31.98
CA MET A 656 2.89 -7.36 31.26
C MET A 656 3.11 -7.62 29.77
N VAL A 657 3.71 -8.74 29.40
CA VAL A 657 3.92 -9.09 27.99
C VAL A 657 2.57 -9.28 27.28
N LEU A 658 1.67 -10.08 27.85
CA LEU A 658 0.34 -10.32 27.27
C LEU A 658 -0.47 -9.02 27.13
N ASP A 659 -0.45 -8.16 28.15
CA ASP A 659 -1.23 -6.92 28.18
C ASP A 659 -0.70 -5.81 27.26
N ASN A 660 0.59 -5.87 26.86
CA ASN A 660 1.19 -4.89 25.95
C ASN A 660 1.33 -5.40 24.51
N ILE A 661 0.94 -6.65 24.23
CA ILE A 661 0.86 -7.15 22.86
C ILE A 661 -0.39 -6.54 22.21
N PRO A 662 -0.28 -5.84 21.06
CA PRO A 662 -1.41 -5.19 20.41
C PRO A 662 -2.40 -6.18 19.78
N GLN A 663 -2.05 -7.46 19.72
CA GLN A 663 -2.90 -8.51 19.20
C GLN A 663 -3.93 -8.95 20.25
N LEU A 664 -5.14 -9.28 19.80
CA LEU A 664 -6.19 -9.78 20.68
C LEU A 664 -5.85 -11.23 21.04
N VAL A 665 -5.65 -11.55 22.31
CA VAL A 665 -5.29 -12.90 22.75
C VAL A 665 -6.31 -13.40 23.76
N PHE A 666 -6.84 -14.59 23.55
CA PHE A 666 -7.83 -15.21 24.45
C PHE A 666 -7.75 -16.72 24.41
N TRP A 667 -8.22 -17.36 25.48
CA TRP A 667 -8.27 -18.83 25.54
C TRP A 667 -9.55 -19.32 26.20
N LYS A 668 -10.00 -20.48 25.75
CA LYS A 668 -11.26 -21.10 26.18
C LYS A 668 -11.05 -22.53 26.63
N ASP A 669 -11.96 -23.01 27.48
CA ASP A 669 -12.05 -24.41 27.85
C ASP A 669 -12.74 -25.25 26.76
N LYS A 670 -12.83 -26.56 27.00
CA LYS A 670 -13.53 -27.54 26.14
C LYS A 670 -15.02 -27.26 25.96
N ASP A 671 -15.64 -26.50 26.87
CA ASP A 671 -17.05 -26.15 26.85
C ASP A 671 -17.28 -24.77 26.18
N LEU A 672 -16.25 -24.27 25.47
CA LEU A 672 -16.22 -23.01 24.73
C LEU A 672 -16.40 -21.77 25.61
N ARG A 673 -16.08 -21.87 26.89
CA ARG A 673 -16.10 -20.74 27.83
C ARG A 673 -14.74 -20.10 27.91
N TYR A 674 -14.72 -18.77 27.90
CA TYR A 674 -13.48 -18.02 28.09
C TYR A 674 -12.90 -18.30 29.48
N MET A 675 -11.63 -18.72 29.53
CA MET A 675 -10.88 -18.84 30.77
C MET A 675 -10.02 -17.60 31.05
N GLY A 676 -9.79 -16.77 30.03
CA GLY A 676 -9.10 -15.49 30.15
C GLY A 676 -8.75 -14.89 28.79
N ALA A 677 -8.33 -13.63 28.84
CA ALA A 677 -7.90 -12.85 27.68
C ALA A 677 -6.90 -11.76 28.10
N ASN A 678 -6.17 -11.20 27.14
CA ASN A 678 -5.32 -10.04 27.39
C ASN A 678 -6.09 -8.72 27.37
N LYS A 679 -5.42 -7.63 27.78
CA LYS A 679 -6.03 -6.30 27.80
C LYS A 679 -6.61 -5.87 26.46
N SER A 680 -5.87 -6.08 25.38
CA SER A 680 -6.31 -5.66 24.04
C SER A 680 -7.62 -6.32 23.61
N PHE A 681 -7.82 -7.60 23.96
CA PHE A 681 -9.10 -8.28 23.71
C PHE A 681 -10.24 -7.67 24.53
N ALA A 682 -10.01 -7.39 25.82
CA ALA A 682 -11.03 -6.77 26.68
C ALA A 682 -11.42 -5.37 26.17
N ASP A 683 -10.43 -4.54 25.83
CA ASP A 683 -10.63 -3.19 25.29
C ASP A 683 -11.41 -3.24 23.96
N PHE A 684 -11.09 -4.18 23.07
CA PHE A 684 -11.77 -4.37 21.78
C PHE A 684 -13.27 -4.68 21.92
N PHE A 685 -13.66 -5.46 22.94
CA PHE A 685 -15.07 -5.75 23.25
C PHE A 685 -15.70 -4.74 24.23
N GLY A 686 -14.99 -3.69 24.62
CA GLY A 686 -15.49 -2.64 25.52
C GLY A 686 -15.70 -3.11 26.97
N LEU A 687 -14.96 -4.11 27.42
CA LEU A 687 -15.01 -4.61 28.80
C LEU A 687 -14.16 -3.74 29.73
N SER A 688 -14.64 -3.49 30.95
CA SER A 688 -13.92 -2.63 31.91
C SER A 688 -12.80 -3.37 32.65
N ASP A 689 -12.93 -4.70 32.78
CA ASP A 689 -11.93 -5.59 33.36
C ASP A 689 -11.79 -6.86 32.49
N GLN A 690 -10.57 -7.38 32.37
CA GLN A 690 -10.28 -8.63 31.67
C GLN A 690 -10.97 -9.82 32.35
N ASP A 691 -11.12 -9.79 33.67
CA ASP A 691 -11.69 -10.91 34.41
C ASP A 691 -13.21 -11.05 34.17
N GLU A 692 -13.88 -10.01 33.65
CA GLU A 692 -15.30 -10.07 33.25
C GLU A 692 -15.56 -11.02 32.07
N ILE A 693 -14.52 -11.40 31.32
CA ILE A 693 -14.66 -12.35 30.22
C ILE A 693 -14.86 -13.78 30.73
N ILE A 694 -14.37 -14.08 31.93
CA ILE A 694 -14.25 -15.44 32.44
C ILE A 694 -15.65 -16.06 32.57
N GLY A 695 -15.83 -17.23 31.96
CA GLY A 695 -17.08 -17.99 31.96
C GLY A 695 -18.09 -17.60 30.88
N LYS A 696 -17.91 -16.48 30.17
CA LYS A 696 -18.75 -16.08 29.02
C LYS A 696 -18.51 -16.98 27.80
N THR A 697 -19.40 -16.90 26.81
CA THR A 697 -19.34 -17.58 25.51
C THR A 697 -19.31 -16.58 24.36
N ASN A 698 -19.08 -17.02 23.12
CA ASN A 698 -19.13 -16.13 21.95
C ASN A 698 -20.49 -15.43 21.79
N ARG A 699 -21.58 -16.10 22.18
CA ARG A 699 -22.95 -15.58 22.10
C ARG A 699 -23.22 -14.45 23.08
N ASP A 700 -22.45 -14.38 24.16
CA ASP A 700 -22.56 -13.32 25.16
C ASP A 700 -21.84 -12.02 24.71
N LEU A 701 -20.94 -12.12 23.72
CA LEU A 701 -20.12 -11.01 23.23
C LEU A 701 -20.53 -10.51 21.85
N LEU A 702 -20.99 -11.41 20.98
CA LEU A 702 -21.33 -11.10 19.60
C LEU A 702 -22.85 -10.97 19.43
N PRO A 703 -23.35 -9.81 18.95
CA PRO A 703 -24.79 -9.57 18.76
C PRO A 703 -25.41 -10.44 17.65
N ARG A 704 -24.63 -10.90 16.68
CA ARG A 704 -25.09 -11.80 15.62
C ARG A 704 -24.79 -13.24 15.98
N VAL A 705 -25.84 -14.06 16.05
CA VAL A 705 -25.74 -15.50 16.31
C VAL A 705 -24.88 -16.21 15.25
N ILE A 706 -24.96 -15.78 13.99
CA ILE A 706 -24.17 -16.35 12.89
C ILE A 706 -22.66 -16.18 13.13
N ASP A 707 -22.24 -14.99 13.57
CA ASP A 707 -20.83 -14.67 13.85
C ASP A 707 -20.31 -15.51 15.03
N ALA A 708 -21.13 -15.66 16.08
CA ALA A 708 -20.82 -16.52 17.22
C ALA A 708 -20.68 -18.00 16.83
N LEU A 709 -21.61 -18.51 16.01
CA LEU A 709 -21.58 -19.89 15.51
C LEU A 709 -20.37 -20.15 14.60
N ALA A 710 -20.00 -19.20 13.75
CA ALA A 710 -18.82 -19.32 12.91
C ALA A 710 -17.54 -19.43 13.75
N ALA A 711 -17.41 -18.62 14.81
CA ALA A 711 -16.30 -18.70 15.73
C ALA A 711 -16.29 -20.01 16.55
N GLU A 712 -17.46 -20.46 17.03
CA GLU A 712 -17.64 -21.73 17.76
C GLU A 712 -17.27 -22.95 16.90
N ARG A 713 -17.68 -22.96 15.62
CA ARG A 713 -17.33 -24.03 14.67
C ARG A 713 -15.82 -24.19 14.52
N LEU A 714 -15.11 -23.08 14.36
CA LEU A 714 -13.65 -23.06 14.26
C LEU A 714 -12.96 -23.50 15.57
N ASP A 715 -13.52 -23.15 16.73
CA ASP A 715 -13.03 -23.64 18.03
C ASP A 715 -13.15 -25.18 18.11
N ALA A 716 -14.30 -25.73 17.69
CA ALA A 716 -14.57 -27.16 17.69
C ALA A 716 -13.68 -27.94 16.70
N GLU A 717 -13.49 -27.44 15.48
CA GLU A 717 -12.62 -28.06 14.47
C GLU A 717 -11.17 -28.17 14.97
N VAL A 718 -10.62 -27.10 15.55
CA VAL A 718 -9.24 -27.07 16.08
C VAL A 718 -9.04 -28.06 17.23
N MET A 719 -10.01 -28.15 18.13
CA MET A 719 -9.95 -29.10 19.25
C MET A 719 -10.13 -30.55 18.81
N HIS A 720 -11.01 -30.83 17.84
CA HIS A 720 -11.26 -32.19 17.36
C HIS A 720 -10.11 -32.72 16.50
N GLU A 721 -9.58 -31.89 15.59
CA GLU A 721 -8.50 -32.28 14.70
C GLU A 721 -7.11 -32.20 15.35
N ASN A 722 -7.01 -31.55 16.52
CA ASN A 722 -5.74 -31.26 17.18
C ASN A 722 -4.72 -30.58 16.23
N ARG A 723 -5.21 -29.68 15.38
CA ARG A 723 -4.42 -28.94 14.39
C ARG A 723 -4.72 -27.46 14.47
N SER A 724 -3.70 -26.65 14.24
CA SER A 724 -3.83 -25.20 14.19
C SER A 724 -4.67 -24.77 12.98
N CYS A 725 -5.52 -23.76 13.17
CA CYS A 725 -6.20 -23.06 12.09
C CYS A 725 -5.49 -21.71 11.85
N PRO A 726 -4.66 -21.58 10.79
CA PRO A 726 -3.91 -20.36 10.53
C PRO A 726 -4.76 -19.32 9.78
N ARG A 727 -4.67 -18.06 10.22
CA ARG A 727 -5.05 -16.84 9.46
C ARG A 727 -6.37 -16.91 8.68
N THR A 728 -7.45 -17.14 9.40
CA THR A 728 -8.80 -17.13 8.81
C THR A 728 -9.44 -15.76 8.98
N PRO A 729 -9.87 -15.06 7.92
CA PRO A 729 -10.63 -13.83 8.06
C PRO A 729 -12.07 -14.14 8.52
N LEU A 730 -12.58 -13.37 9.46
CA LEU A 730 -13.96 -13.44 9.93
C LEU A 730 -14.54 -12.04 10.04
N GLU A 731 -15.72 -11.84 9.47
CA GLU A 731 -16.48 -10.60 9.64
C GLU A 731 -17.31 -10.69 10.92
N LEU A 732 -17.12 -9.71 11.80
CA LEU A 732 -17.83 -9.61 13.06
C LEU A 732 -18.64 -8.32 13.09
N LYS A 733 -19.91 -8.42 13.48
CA LYS A 733 -20.69 -7.25 13.87
C LYS A 733 -20.48 -6.97 15.35
N MET A 734 -19.94 -5.81 15.68
CA MET A 734 -19.71 -5.37 17.06
C MET A 734 -21.01 -4.88 17.72
N ALA A 735 -21.04 -4.81 19.05
CA ALA A 735 -22.22 -4.38 19.82
C ALA A 735 -22.65 -2.94 19.52
N ASN A 736 -21.71 -2.07 19.12
CA ASN A 736 -21.97 -0.70 18.65
C ASN A 736 -22.58 -0.64 17.22
N GLY A 737 -22.74 -1.80 16.56
CA GLY A 737 -23.28 -1.92 15.20
C GLY A 737 -22.24 -1.89 14.08
N GLU A 738 -20.97 -1.62 14.41
CA GLU A 738 -19.85 -1.56 13.46
C GLU A 738 -19.50 -2.94 12.90
N MET A 739 -19.17 -3.01 11.61
CA MET A 739 -18.67 -4.24 10.97
C MET A 739 -17.14 -4.20 10.97
N VAL A 740 -16.53 -5.20 11.61
CA VAL A 740 -15.07 -5.32 11.77
C VAL A 740 -14.62 -6.62 11.13
N ILE A 741 -13.49 -6.59 10.42
CA ILE A 741 -12.86 -7.79 9.85
C ILE A 741 -11.70 -8.17 10.77
N VAL A 742 -11.78 -9.36 11.36
CA VAL A 742 -10.70 -9.92 12.19
C VAL A 742 -9.99 -11.06 11.49
N GLU A 743 -8.67 -11.04 11.46
CA GLU A 743 -7.85 -12.17 11.03
C GLU A 743 -7.49 -13.01 12.26
N LEU A 744 -7.99 -14.25 12.32
CA LEU A 744 -7.88 -15.11 13.49
C LEU A 744 -6.94 -16.29 13.27
N THR A 745 -6.21 -16.67 14.31
CA THR A 745 -5.40 -17.89 14.38
C THR A 745 -5.76 -18.65 15.64
N LYS A 746 -6.02 -19.95 15.53
CA LYS A 746 -6.43 -20.82 16.65
C LYS A 746 -5.49 -22.00 16.80
N LEU A 747 -5.17 -22.31 18.06
CA LEU A 747 -4.24 -23.37 18.46
C LEU A 747 -4.91 -24.26 19.53
N PRO A 748 -4.81 -25.59 19.44
CA PRO A 748 -5.27 -26.45 20.53
C PRO A 748 -4.39 -26.24 21.78
N LEU A 749 -5.03 -26.08 22.94
CA LEU A 749 -4.36 -25.95 24.23
C LEU A 749 -4.22 -27.34 24.85
N HIS A 750 -3.01 -27.74 25.27
CA HIS A 750 -2.74 -29.06 25.86
C HIS A 750 -2.43 -29.00 27.37
N ASP A 751 -2.76 -30.08 28.08
CA ASP A 751 -2.21 -30.35 29.42
C ASP A 751 -0.79 -30.94 29.35
N TYR A 752 -0.18 -31.16 30.53
CA TYR A 752 1.16 -31.75 30.65
C TYR A 752 1.25 -33.20 30.17
N GLU A 753 0.11 -33.87 29.95
CA GLU A 753 0.03 -35.24 29.41
C GLU A 753 -0.29 -35.24 27.89
N GLY A 754 -0.35 -34.06 27.26
CA GLY A 754 -0.58 -33.90 25.82
C GLY A 754 -2.06 -33.97 25.40
N ARG A 755 -3.01 -33.95 26.34
CA ARG A 755 -4.45 -33.94 26.02
C ARG A 755 -4.96 -32.55 25.76
N VAL A 756 -5.85 -32.39 24.78
CA VAL A 756 -6.51 -31.11 24.48
C VAL A 756 -7.44 -30.73 25.63
N ILE A 757 -7.21 -29.56 26.23
CA ILE A 757 -7.99 -28.99 27.33
C ILE A 757 -8.76 -27.72 26.93
N GLY A 758 -8.54 -27.21 25.72
CA GLY A 758 -9.17 -25.99 25.24
C GLY A 758 -8.55 -25.47 23.95
N VAL A 759 -8.74 -24.18 23.69
CA VAL A 759 -8.21 -23.47 22.51
C VAL A 759 -7.59 -22.14 22.92
N LEU A 760 -6.40 -21.86 22.38
CA LEU A 760 -5.74 -20.55 22.44
C LEU A 760 -5.91 -19.86 21.11
N SER A 761 -6.38 -18.62 21.12
CA SER A 761 -6.67 -17.86 19.91
C SER A 761 -5.98 -16.50 19.94
N THR A 762 -5.51 -16.08 18.77
CA THR A 762 -5.06 -14.72 18.51
C THR A 762 -5.89 -14.11 17.39
N ALA A 763 -6.27 -12.84 17.49
CA ALA A 763 -6.97 -12.13 16.44
C ALA A 763 -6.41 -10.72 16.22
N GLU A 764 -6.44 -10.24 14.99
CA GLU A 764 -6.03 -8.87 14.62
C GLU A 764 -7.15 -8.19 13.84
N ASP A 765 -7.48 -6.94 14.19
CA ASP A 765 -8.40 -6.12 13.41
C ASP A 765 -7.69 -5.60 12.15
N VAL A 766 -8.11 -6.11 10.99
CA VAL A 766 -7.54 -5.78 9.68
C VAL A 766 -8.45 -4.84 8.87
N THR A 767 -9.50 -4.28 9.47
CA THR A 767 -10.50 -3.43 8.79
C THR A 767 -9.85 -2.23 8.09
N ARG A 768 -8.94 -1.54 8.79
CA ARG A 768 -8.21 -0.41 8.23
C ARG A 768 -7.26 -0.82 7.11
N LYS A 769 -6.61 -1.98 7.24
CA LYS A 769 -5.68 -2.49 6.22
C LYS A 769 -6.42 -2.84 4.93
N VAL A 770 -7.50 -3.61 5.03
CA VAL A 770 -8.32 -4.02 3.87
C VAL A 770 -8.97 -2.82 3.18
N SER A 771 -9.45 -1.83 3.92
CA SER A 771 -10.03 -0.62 3.33
C SER A 771 -8.98 0.25 2.62
N LEU A 772 -7.77 0.40 3.18
CA LEU A 772 -6.66 1.10 2.53
C LEU A 772 -6.17 0.36 1.27
N GLU A 773 -6.06 -0.96 1.29
CA GLU A 773 -5.70 -1.76 0.11
C GLU A 773 -6.74 -1.59 -1.01
N ARG A 774 -8.04 -1.61 -0.68
CA ARG A 774 -9.11 -1.32 -1.66
C ARG A 774 -9.02 0.10 -2.22
N GLN A 775 -8.77 1.10 -1.37
CA GLN A 775 -8.59 2.49 -1.82
C GLN A 775 -7.37 2.64 -2.73
N LEU A 776 -6.27 1.96 -2.43
CA LEU A 776 -5.04 2.02 -3.22
C LEU A 776 -5.22 1.35 -4.59
N LEU A 777 -5.86 0.18 -4.63
CA LEU A 777 -6.26 -0.47 -5.88
C LEU A 777 -7.20 0.41 -6.72
N GLN A 778 -8.14 1.10 -6.09
CA GLN A 778 -9.03 2.04 -6.77
C GLN A 778 -8.27 3.27 -7.29
N SER A 779 -7.31 3.80 -6.54
CA SER A 779 -6.43 4.89 -6.98
C SER A 779 -5.55 4.48 -8.17
N GLN A 780 -5.01 3.25 -8.16
CA GLN A 780 -4.20 2.73 -9.27
C GLN A 780 -5.04 2.50 -10.53
N LYS A 781 -6.26 1.97 -10.40
CA LYS A 781 -7.21 1.88 -11.53
C LYS A 781 -7.54 3.26 -12.09
N MET A 782 -7.73 4.25 -11.22
CA MET A 782 -8.03 5.63 -11.63
C MET A 782 -6.84 6.29 -12.35
N GLU A 783 -5.62 6.04 -11.89
CA GLU A 783 -4.39 6.55 -12.51
C GLU A 783 -4.14 5.92 -13.90
N ALA A 784 -4.38 4.60 -14.03
CA ALA A 784 -4.28 3.89 -15.29
C ALA A 784 -5.34 4.37 -16.31
N ILE A 785 -6.61 4.51 -15.88
CA ILE A 785 -7.68 5.06 -16.72
C ILE A 785 -7.38 6.51 -17.11
N GLY A 786 -6.88 7.32 -16.17
CA GLY A 786 -6.56 8.72 -16.43
C GLY A 786 -5.48 8.92 -17.50
N THR A 787 -4.43 8.09 -17.48
CA THR A 787 -3.35 8.13 -18.47
C THR A 787 -3.85 7.71 -19.86
N PHE A 788 -4.70 6.67 -19.92
CA PHE A 788 -5.30 6.19 -21.16
C PHE A 788 -6.30 7.18 -21.77
N VAL A 789 -7.15 7.77 -20.94
CA VAL A 789 -8.12 8.81 -21.30
C VAL A 789 -7.43 10.06 -21.87
N SER A 790 -6.28 10.45 -21.32
CA SER A 790 -5.56 11.64 -21.76
C SER A 790 -4.98 11.50 -23.17
N GLY A 791 -4.63 10.29 -23.61
CA GLY A 791 -4.20 10.02 -24.98
C GLY A 791 -5.39 10.04 -25.96
N ILE A 792 -6.48 9.36 -25.61
CA ILE A 792 -7.69 9.30 -26.45
C ILE A 792 -8.32 10.68 -26.63
N ALA A 793 -8.41 11.47 -25.56
CA ALA A 793 -9.02 12.79 -25.62
C ALA A 793 -8.21 13.79 -26.47
N HIS A 794 -6.89 13.64 -26.52
CA HIS A 794 -6.04 14.41 -27.44
C HIS A 794 -6.41 14.11 -28.90
N ASP A 795 -6.56 12.84 -29.26
CA ASP A 795 -6.88 12.44 -30.63
C ASP A 795 -8.29 12.90 -31.06
N PHE A 796 -9.27 12.81 -30.15
CA PHE A 796 -10.61 13.35 -30.41
C PHE A 796 -10.60 14.88 -30.58
N ASN A 797 -9.82 15.61 -29.78
CA ASN A 797 -9.72 17.06 -29.89
C ASN A 797 -9.13 17.49 -31.24
N ASN A 798 -8.19 16.73 -31.79
CA ASN A 798 -7.64 16.99 -33.12
C ASN A 798 -8.70 16.83 -34.21
N ILE A 799 -9.45 15.72 -34.19
CA ILE A 799 -10.55 15.47 -35.14
C ILE A 799 -11.61 16.57 -35.05
N LEU A 800 -12.02 16.94 -33.83
CA LEU A 800 -13.03 17.97 -33.62
C LEU A 800 -12.56 19.36 -34.07
N THR A 801 -11.28 19.70 -33.89
CA THR A 801 -10.69 20.96 -34.38
C THR A 801 -10.82 21.06 -35.89
N THR A 802 -10.52 19.98 -36.62
CA THR A 802 -10.63 19.94 -38.08
C THR A 802 -12.08 20.08 -38.54
N ILE A 803 -13.02 19.36 -37.90
CA ILE A 803 -14.46 19.44 -38.24
C ILE A 803 -15.00 20.85 -38.00
N ILE A 804 -14.71 21.44 -36.83
CA ILE A 804 -15.16 22.78 -36.46
C ILE A 804 -14.66 23.81 -37.48
N ASN A 805 -13.36 23.82 -37.78
CA ASN A 805 -12.78 24.79 -38.70
C ASN A 805 -13.25 24.60 -40.15
N SER A 806 -13.45 23.35 -40.59
CA SER A 806 -13.97 23.07 -41.93
C SER A 806 -15.44 23.49 -42.09
N ALA A 807 -16.26 23.26 -41.06
CA ALA A 807 -17.64 23.70 -41.04
C ALA A 807 -17.74 25.24 -40.97
N GLU A 808 -16.90 25.91 -40.18
CA GLU A 808 -16.80 27.38 -40.15
C GLU A 808 -16.39 27.94 -41.52
N LEU A 809 -15.42 27.32 -42.19
CA LEU A 809 -14.99 27.72 -43.54
C LEU A 809 -16.13 27.57 -44.56
N ALA A 810 -16.85 26.45 -44.53
CA ALA A 810 -17.99 26.22 -45.41
C ALA A 810 -19.13 27.25 -45.16
N LEU A 811 -19.39 27.61 -43.90
CA LEU A 811 -20.39 28.64 -43.57
C LEU A 811 -20.02 30.02 -44.10
N LEU A 812 -18.73 30.35 -44.24
CA LEU A 812 -18.28 31.62 -44.83
C LEU A 812 -18.50 31.69 -46.35
N ASP A 813 -18.53 30.54 -47.04
CA ASP A 813 -18.72 30.45 -48.49
C ASP A 813 -20.21 30.27 -48.89
N LEU A 814 -21.08 29.93 -47.93
CA LEU A 814 -22.50 29.70 -48.14
C LEU A 814 -23.35 30.95 -47.86
N PRO A 815 -24.46 31.19 -48.59
CA PRO A 815 -25.42 32.24 -48.26
C PRO A 815 -26.05 32.00 -46.87
N GLU A 816 -26.15 33.05 -46.04
CA GLU A 816 -26.58 32.97 -44.62
C GLU A 816 -27.91 32.24 -44.40
N GLU A 817 -28.87 32.38 -45.32
CA GLU A 817 -30.23 31.83 -45.23
C GLU A 817 -30.43 30.58 -46.12
N SER A 818 -29.36 29.90 -46.53
CA SER A 818 -29.47 28.70 -47.38
C SER A 818 -29.62 27.40 -46.57
N GLU A 819 -30.37 26.45 -47.11
CA GLU A 819 -30.57 25.11 -46.51
C GLU A 819 -29.23 24.39 -46.22
N PRO A 820 -28.22 24.42 -47.12
CA PRO A 820 -26.89 23.88 -46.81
C PRO A 820 -26.17 24.62 -45.67
N ALA A 821 -26.37 25.94 -45.52
CA ALA A 821 -25.80 26.68 -44.40
C ALA A 821 -26.43 26.26 -43.07
N GLU A 822 -27.72 25.93 -43.03
CA GLU A 822 -28.37 25.35 -41.84
C GLU A 822 -27.85 23.95 -41.51
N ASP A 823 -27.67 23.08 -42.52
CA ASP A 823 -27.11 21.73 -42.33
C ASP A 823 -25.69 21.78 -41.74
N VAL A 824 -24.84 22.66 -42.28
CA VAL A 824 -23.47 22.86 -41.77
C VAL A 824 -23.49 23.45 -40.36
N ARG A 825 -24.42 24.35 -40.04
CA ARG A 825 -24.60 24.90 -38.68
C ARG A 825 -25.01 23.82 -37.68
N ARG A 826 -25.87 22.87 -38.09
CA ARG A 826 -26.21 21.69 -37.27
C ARG A 826 -25.00 20.79 -37.02
N ALA A 827 -24.19 20.52 -38.05
CA ALA A 827 -22.97 19.73 -37.92
C ALA A 827 -21.93 20.43 -37.01
N LEU A 828 -21.77 21.74 -37.15
CA LEU A 828 -20.89 22.55 -36.28
C LEU A 828 -21.33 22.49 -34.82
N ASN A 829 -22.63 22.66 -34.55
CA ASN A 829 -23.18 22.54 -33.19
C ASN A 829 -22.96 21.14 -32.61
N ALA A 830 -23.11 20.08 -33.41
CA ALA A 830 -22.84 18.70 -32.97
C ALA A 830 -21.36 18.45 -32.66
N ALA A 831 -20.44 18.99 -33.45
CA ALA A 831 -19.00 18.91 -33.19
C ALA A 831 -18.60 19.69 -31.92
N GLN A 832 -19.18 20.87 -31.71
CA GLN A 832 -19.00 21.64 -30.47
C GLN A 832 -19.54 20.89 -29.24
N GLN A 833 -20.68 20.21 -29.36
CA GLN A 833 -21.19 19.32 -28.31
C GLN A 833 -20.25 18.12 -28.05
N GLY A 834 -19.69 17.52 -29.10
CA GLY A 834 -18.68 16.46 -28.99
C GLY A 834 -17.45 16.90 -28.19
N SER A 835 -16.99 18.15 -28.39
CA SER A 835 -15.88 18.75 -27.64
C SER A 835 -16.18 18.86 -26.14
N HIS A 836 -17.41 19.23 -25.78
CA HIS A 836 -17.83 19.24 -24.38
C HIS A 836 -17.81 17.83 -23.76
N LEU A 837 -18.20 16.80 -24.51
CA LEU A 837 -18.16 15.41 -24.04
C LEU A 837 -16.72 14.93 -23.78
N VAL A 838 -15.80 15.21 -24.70
CA VAL A 838 -14.37 14.88 -24.55
C VAL A 838 -13.76 15.60 -23.35
N SER A 839 -14.14 16.86 -23.14
CA SER A 839 -13.73 17.64 -21.97
C SER A 839 -14.21 17.05 -20.64
N GLN A 840 -15.40 16.42 -20.61
CA GLN A 840 -15.92 15.74 -19.41
C GLN A 840 -15.10 14.48 -19.05
N ILE A 841 -14.62 13.75 -20.07
CA ILE A 841 -13.76 12.58 -19.87
C ILE A 841 -12.39 13.03 -19.31
N HIS A 842 -11.85 14.16 -19.76
CA HIS A 842 -10.59 14.71 -19.21
C HIS A 842 -10.65 15.06 -17.72
N THR A 843 -11.75 15.64 -17.26
CA THR A 843 -11.97 15.99 -15.83
C THR A 843 -11.99 14.75 -14.92
N TYR A 844 -12.24 13.56 -15.49
CA TYR A 844 -12.18 12.29 -14.79
C TYR A 844 -10.74 11.91 -14.38
N SER A 845 -9.73 12.20 -15.19
CA SER A 845 -8.35 11.76 -14.93
C SER A 845 -7.72 12.43 -13.71
N ARG A 846 -7.97 13.72 -13.49
CA ARG A 846 -7.52 14.48 -12.30
C ARG A 846 -8.45 15.68 -12.07
N PRO A 847 -8.99 15.89 -10.85
CA PRO A 847 -9.76 17.09 -10.54
C PRO A 847 -8.88 18.34 -10.67
N THR A 848 -9.29 19.28 -11.51
CA THR A 848 -8.57 20.55 -11.73
C THR A 848 -8.65 21.44 -10.49
N ARG A 849 -7.54 22.08 -10.11
CA ARG A 849 -7.48 23.06 -9.00
C ARG A 849 -7.53 24.53 -9.44
N GLU A 850 -7.52 24.83 -10.74
CA GLU A 850 -7.24 26.18 -11.26
C GLU A 850 -8.47 27.01 -11.72
N GLY A 851 -9.70 26.60 -11.37
CA GLY A 851 -10.93 27.20 -11.95
C GLY A 851 -11.81 28.08 -11.03
N PHE A 852 -11.41 28.36 -9.78
CA PHE A 852 -12.26 29.10 -8.84
C PHE A 852 -12.23 30.62 -9.11
N LEU A 853 -13.38 31.18 -9.50
CA LEU A 853 -13.56 32.61 -9.77
C LEU A 853 -14.78 33.13 -9.00
N PRO A 854 -14.83 34.44 -8.67
CA PRO A 854 -16.07 35.08 -8.20
C PRO A 854 -17.15 34.91 -9.26
N THR A 855 -18.13 34.06 -8.98
CA THR A 855 -19.12 33.55 -9.94
C THR A 855 -20.51 33.82 -9.43
N GLU A 856 -21.36 34.39 -10.29
CA GLU A 856 -22.79 34.47 -10.03
C GLU A 856 -23.42 33.10 -10.26
N VAL A 857 -23.64 32.36 -9.17
CA VAL A 857 -24.14 30.99 -9.22
C VAL A 857 -25.52 30.94 -9.87
N ALA A 858 -26.39 31.91 -9.58
CA ALA A 858 -27.72 32.01 -10.18
C ALA A 858 -27.65 32.10 -11.72
N ALA A 859 -26.79 32.96 -12.27
CA ALA A 859 -26.61 33.10 -13.71
C ALA A 859 -26.06 31.81 -14.34
N THR A 860 -25.13 31.14 -13.66
CA THR A 860 -24.55 29.87 -14.13
C THR A 860 -25.59 28.75 -14.17
N VAL A 861 -26.42 28.64 -13.13
CA VAL A 861 -27.52 27.67 -13.08
C VAL A 861 -28.56 27.98 -14.17
N GLN A 862 -28.94 29.25 -14.36
CA GLN A 862 -29.87 29.64 -15.43
C GLN A 862 -29.34 29.31 -16.84
N GLN A 863 -28.06 29.54 -17.10
CA GLN A 863 -27.43 29.15 -18.36
C GLN A 863 -27.50 27.63 -18.59
N ALA A 864 -27.22 26.83 -17.55
CA ALA A 864 -27.33 25.37 -17.63
C ALA A 864 -28.76 24.91 -17.92
N LEU A 865 -29.74 25.51 -17.25
CA LEU A 865 -31.17 25.21 -17.44
C LEU A 865 -31.65 25.58 -18.84
N GLY A 866 -31.13 26.66 -19.43
CA GLY A 866 -31.38 27.03 -20.82
C GLY A 866 -30.99 25.94 -21.82
N LEU A 867 -29.83 25.31 -21.63
CA LEU A 867 -29.37 24.19 -22.46
C LEU A 867 -30.23 22.94 -22.25
N ILE A 868 -30.59 22.63 -21.01
CA ILE A 868 -31.42 21.46 -20.70
C ILE A 868 -32.82 21.59 -21.28
N ARG A 869 -33.41 22.78 -21.21
CA ARG A 869 -34.73 23.05 -21.78
C ARG A 869 -34.80 22.72 -23.26
N ALA A 870 -33.72 22.96 -24.02
CA ALA A 870 -33.64 22.60 -25.44
C ALA A 870 -33.52 21.09 -25.68
N SER A 871 -33.06 20.31 -24.69
CA SER A 871 -32.84 18.86 -24.77
C SER A 871 -33.99 18.01 -24.21
N LEU A 872 -34.90 18.60 -23.44
CA LEU A 872 -36.00 17.86 -22.79
C LEU A 872 -37.14 17.59 -23.78
N PRO A 873 -37.66 16.35 -23.85
CA PRO A 873 -38.86 16.05 -24.62
C PRO A 873 -40.11 16.70 -24.00
N GLY A 874 -41.12 16.96 -24.84
CA GLY A 874 -42.31 17.71 -24.44
C GLY A 874 -43.19 17.08 -23.34
N ASN A 875 -42.93 15.82 -22.97
CA ASN A 875 -43.61 15.12 -21.86
C ASN A 875 -42.98 15.38 -20.48
N ILE A 876 -41.89 16.16 -20.39
CA ILE A 876 -41.23 16.53 -19.14
C ILE A 876 -41.28 18.04 -18.95
N ARG A 877 -41.80 18.50 -17.81
CA ARG A 877 -41.88 19.93 -17.47
C ARG A 877 -40.75 20.32 -16.53
N LEU A 878 -39.98 21.34 -16.90
CA LEU A 878 -38.97 21.95 -16.04
C LEU A 878 -39.61 23.11 -15.25
N ARG A 879 -39.47 23.08 -13.92
CA ARG A 879 -39.85 24.17 -13.01
C ARG A 879 -38.61 24.72 -12.33
N GLU A 880 -38.50 26.03 -12.30
CA GLU A 880 -37.32 26.74 -11.81
C GLU A 880 -37.74 27.67 -10.69
N ASP A 881 -37.07 27.55 -9.54
CA ASP A 881 -37.24 28.40 -8.37
C ASP A 881 -35.86 28.92 -7.94
N VAL A 882 -35.30 29.80 -8.76
CA VAL A 882 -33.96 30.35 -8.58
C VAL A 882 -34.10 31.77 -8.04
N GLU A 883 -33.64 32.01 -6.81
CA GLU A 883 -33.68 33.33 -6.20
C GLU A 883 -32.79 34.32 -7.00
N PRO A 884 -33.36 35.40 -7.57
CA PRO A 884 -32.56 36.40 -8.27
C PRO A 884 -31.76 37.19 -7.23
N SER A 885 -30.47 37.40 -7.47
CA SER A 885 -29.51 38.15 -6.62
C SER A 885 -28.97 37.43 -5.36
N LEU A 886 -28.36 36.25 -5.53
CA LEU A 886 -27.71 35.49 -4.45
C LEU A 886 -26.23 35.87 -4.18
N GLY A 887 -25.75 37.03 -4.65
CA GLY A 887 -24.35 37.45 -4.50
C GLY A 887 -23.36 36.66 -5.39
N LEU A 888 -22.08 37.00 -5.31
CA LEU A 888 -21.01 36.24 -5.95
C LEU A 888 -20.45 35.22 -4.97
N CYS A 889 -20.18 34.01 -5.47
CA CYS A 889 -19.50 32.95 -4.72
C CYS A 889 -18.21 32.59 -5.42
N LEU A 890 -17.14 32.31 -4.66
CA LEU A 890 -15.93 31.73 -5.23
C LEU A 890 -16.21 30.29 -5.67
N ALA A 891 -16.42 30.08 -6.97
CA ALA A 891 -16.75 28.78 -7.54
C ALA A 891 -16.22 28.65 -8.97
N ASP A 892 -16.12 27.42 -9.46
CA ASP A 892 -15.80 27.16 -10.87
C ASP A 892 -17.11 27.06 -11.67
N PRO A 893 -17.42 28.04 -12.55
CA PRO A 893 -18.68 28.06 -13.29
C PRO A 893 -18.84 26.85 -14.23
N THR A 894 -17.74 26.31 -14.73
CA THR A 894 -17.76 25.13 -15.61
C THR A 894 -18.15 23.90 -14.81
N GLN A 895 -17.58 23.73 -13.61
CA GLN A 895 -17.89 22.61 -12.72
C GLN A 895 -19.32 22.70 -12.18
N LEU A 896 -19.79 23.90 -11.82
CA LEU A 896 -21.18 24.10 -11.39
C LEU A 896 -22.18 23.78 -12.51
N ARG A 897 -21.90 24.23 -13.74
CA ARG A 897 -22.71 23.87 -14.91
C ARG A 897 -22.75 22.35 -15.10
N GLN A 898 -21.62 21.67 -14.94
CA GLN A 898 -21.54 20.21 -15.04
C GLN A 898 -22.36 19.50 -13.96
N VAL A 899 -22.38 20.02 -12.72
CA VAL A 899 -23.21 19.50 -11.63
C VAL A 899 -24.69 19.55 -11.99
N VAL A 900 -25.17 20.72 -12.43
CA VAL A 900 -26.58 20.91 -12.85
C VAL A 900 -26.92 19.99 -14.01
N MET A 901 -26.04 19.91 -15.02
CA MET A 901 -26.22 19.04 -16.17
C MET A 901 -26.37 17.58 -15.76
N ASN A 902 -25.44 17.04 -14.96
CA ASN A 902 -25.46 15.63 -14.56
C ASN A 902 -26.69 15.26 -13.72
N LEU A 903 -27.10 16.12 -12.78
CA LEU A 903 -28.29 15.86 -11.96
C LEU A 903 -29.56 15.89 -12.79
N CYS A 904 -29.71 16.88 -13.66
CA CYS A 904 -30.89 17.01 -14.51
C CYS A 904 -30.94 15.93 -15.61
N THR A 905 -29.81 15.50 -16.15
CA THR A 905 -29.74 14.36 -17.08
C THR A 905 -30.16 13.06 -16.38
N ASN A 906 -29.76 12.85 -15.13
CA ASN A 906 -30.20 11.69 -14.36
C ASN A 906 -31.71 11.73 -14.09
N ALA A 907 -32.25 12.89 -13.71
CA ALA A 907 -33.68 13.12 -13.52
C ALA A 907 -34.46 12.89 -14.84
N PHE A 908 -33.97 13.45 -15.95
CA PHE A 908 -34.53 13.22 -17.28
C PHE A 908 -34.57 11.73 -17.64
N GLN A 909 -33.46 11.03 -17.48
CA GLN A 909 -33.38 9.61 -17.81
C GLN A 909 -34.31 8.76 -16.93
N ALA A 910 -34.54 9.16 -15.67
CA ALA A 910 -35.50 8.49 -14.78
C ALA A 910 -36.96 8.74 -15.18
N LEU A 911 -37.25 9.87 -15.84
CA LEU A 911 -38.58 10.29 -16.27
C LEU A 911 -38.88 9.99 -17.74
N ARG A 912 -37.92 9.44 -18.50
CA ARG A 912 -38.02 9.30 -19.97
C ARG A 912 -39.26 8.53 -20.42
N GLU A 913 -39.61 7.46 -19.71
CA GLU A 913 -40.75 6.59 -20.05
C GLU A 913 -42.08 7.11 -19.48
N THR A 914 -42.08 7.63 -18.25
CA THR A 914 -43.30 8.03 -17.53
C THR A 914 -43.74 9.46 -17.82
N GLY A 915 -42.83 10.32 -18.29
CA GLY A 915 -42.98 11.78 -18.20
C GLY A 915 -42.97 12.26 -16.75
N GLY A 916 -42.94 13.58 -16.55
CA GLY A 916 -42.92 14.13 -15.20
C GLY A 916 -42.49 15.59 -15.08
N VAL A 917 -42.09 15.96 -13.87
CA VAL A 917 -41.66 17.31 -13.52
C VAL A 917 -40.27 17.25 -12.89
N ILE A 918 -39.36 18.06 -13.42
CA ILE A 918 -38.06 18.33 -12.82
C ILE A 918 -38.15 19.72 -12.16
N GLU A 919 -37.89 19.80 -10.86
CA GLU A 919 -37.86 21.03 -10.08
C GLU A 919 -36.41 21.37 -9.72
N VAL A 920 -35.93 22.54 -10.13
CA VAL A 920 -34.59 23.04 -9.80
C VAL A 920 -34.74 24.31 -8.98
N GLY A 921 -34.22 24.29 -7.76
CA GLY A 921 -34.28 25.42 -6.82
C GLY A 921 -32.90 25.87 -6.39
N LEU A 922 -32.70 27.17 -6.19
CA LEU A 922 -31.45 27.73 -5.67
C LEU A 922 -31.78 28.85 -4.67
N HIS A 923 -31.39 28.66 -3.40
CA HIS A 923 -31.70 29.57 -2.30
C HIS A 923 -30.55 29.66 -1.30
N ARG A 924 -30.49 30.75 -0.54
CA ARG A 924 -29.58 30.88 0.62
C ARG A 924 -30.18 30.17 1.84
N VAL A 925 -29.37 29.38 2.55
CA VAL A 925 -29.78 28.61 3.72
C VAL A 925 -28.72 28.73 4.82
N GLU A 926 -29.15 29.00 6.05
CA GLU A 926 -28.30 28.92 7.23
C GLU A 926 -28.36 27.50 7.81
N LEU A 927 -27.20 26.81 7.88
CA LEU A 927 -27.11 25.46 8.42
C LEU A 927 -26.98 25.49 9.95
N GLN A 928 -27.99 24.96 10.63
CA GLN A 928 -27.99 24.73 12.07
C GLN A 928 -26.94 23.68 12.47
N PRO A 929 -26.38 23.73 13.69
CA PRO A 929 -25.28 22.85 14.13
C PRO A 929 -25.56 21.35 13.93
N GLU A 930 -26.77 20.89 14.26
CA GLU A 930 -27.12 19.46 14.16
C GLU A 930 -27.12 18.95 12.71
N ARG A 931 -27.54 19.81 11.76
CA ARG A 931 -27.57 19.46 10.33
C ARG A 931 -26.19 19.64 9.69
N ALA A 932 -25.40 20.59 10.17
CA ALA A 932 -24.01 20.77 9.76
C ALA A 932 -23.15 19.56 10.14
N ASP A 933 -23.31 19.01 11.35
CA ASP A 933 -22.62 17.80 11.82
C ASP A 933 -22.96 16.57 10.95
N LEU A 934 -24.24 16.38 10.61
CA LEU A 934 -24.70 15.29 9.72
C LEU A 934 -24.12 15.38 8.30
N LEU A 935 -23.83 16.59 7.82
CA LEU A 935 -23.25 16.85 6.50
C LEU A 935 -21.72 16.99 6.54
N ALA A 936 -21.10 16.87 7.72
CA ALA A 936 -19.69 17.13 7.97
C ALA A 936 -19.23 18.54 7.50
N LEU A 937 -20.09 19.55 7.67
CA LEU A 937 -19.82 20.96 7.37
C LEU A 937 -19.75 21.77 8.66
N ALA A 938 -19.09 22.93 8.61
CA ALA A 938 -19.16 23.91 9.69
C ALA A 938 -20.51 24.64 9.65
N PRO A 939 -21.11 24.98 10.81
CA PRO A 939 -22.31 25.82 10.86
C PRO A 939 -22.04 27.18 10.20
N GLY A 940 -22.98 27.68 9.39
CA GLY A 940 -22.81 28.92 8.64
C GLY A 940 -23.82 29.09 7.51
N GLU A 941 -23.59 30.10 6.67
CA GLU A 941 -24.43 30.38 5.50
C GLU A 941 -23.93 29.62 4.27
N PHE A 942 -24.87 28.98 3.58
CA PHE A 942 -24.61 28.19 2.38
C PHE A 942 -25.61 28.54 1.29
N LEU A 943 -25.19 28.39 0.03
CA LEU A 943 -26.11 28.31 -1.10
C LEU A 943 -26.57 26.85 -1.25
N CYS A 944 -27.88 26.64 -1.25
CA CYS A 944 -28.49 25.33 -1.45
C CYS A 944 -29.05 25.23 -2.88
N LEU A 945 -28.37 24.45 -3.73
CA LEU A 945 -28.87 24.04 -5.04
C LEU A 945 -29.62 22.71 -4.87
N SER A 946 -30.90 22.70 -5.19
CA SER A 946 -31.73 21.49 -5.17
C SER A 946 -32.18 21.10 -6.57
N VAL A 947 -32.05 19.81 -6.90
CA VAL A 947 -32.61 19.23 -8.12
C VAL A 947 -33.49 18.07 -7.70
N SER A 948 -34.74 18.09 -8.16
CA SER A 948 -35.73 17.10 -7.78
C SER A 948 -36.57 16.62 -8.94
N ASP A 949 -36.91 15.34 -8.92
CA ASP A 949 -37.82 14.70 -9.87
C ASP A 949 -38.90 13.90 -9.15
N ASN A 950 -40.02 13.69 -9.83
CA ASN A 950 -41.12 12.84 -9.38
C ASN A 950 -41.10 11.45 -10.05
N GLY A 951 -39.89 10.92 -10.31
CA GLY A 951 -39.69 9.64 -10.96
C GLY A 951 -39.83 8.43 -10.02
N PRO A 952 -39.34 7.25 -10.43
CA PRO A 952 -39.50 5.99 -9.69
C PRO A 952 -38.78 5.95 -8.33
N GLY A 953 -37.93 6.93 -8.02
CA GLY A 953 -37.20 6.99 -6.75
C GLY A 953 -35.99 6.05 -6.68
N ILE A 954 -35.19 6.21 -5.63
CA ILE A 954 -33.98 5.45 -5.36
C ILE A 954 -34.20 4.59 -4.10
N PRO A 955 -34.13 3.25 -4.20
CA PRO A 955 -34.26 2.36 -3.05
C PRO A 955 -33.17 2.60 -1.98
N PRO A 956 -33.48 2.49 -0.67
CA PRO A 956 -32.51 2.69 0.41
C PRO A 956 -31.30 1.76 0.36
N SER A 957 -31.46 0.55 -0.21
CA SER A 957 -30.41 -0.45 -0.36
C SER A 957 -29.27 -0.04 -1.31
N ILE A 958 -29.54 0.89 -2.24
CA ILE A 958 -28.56 1.38 -3.22
C ILE A 958 -28.20 2.86 -3.05
N ALA A 959 -28.91 3.59 -2.18
CA ALA A 959 -28.73 5.04 -1.98
C ALA A 959 -27.28 5.45 -1.64
N SER A 960 -26.54 4.63 -0.90
CA SER A 960 -25.11 4.89 -0.61
C SER A 960 -24.18 4.49 -1.76
N LYS A 961 -24.62 3.60 -2.66
CA LYS A 961 -23.84 3.06 -3.77
C LYS A 961 -23.94 3.91 -5.04
N ILE A 962 -24.96 4.75 -5.18
CA ILE A 962 -25.16 5.56 -6.40
C ILE A 962 -24.02 6.55 -6.68
N PHE A 963 -23.25 6.90 -5.65
CA PHE A 963 -22.08 7.77 -5.78
C PHE A 963 -20.80 6.99 -6.12
N TYR A 964 -20.84 5.66 -6.20
CA TYR A 964 -19.70 4.84 -6.61
C TYR A 964 -19.48 4.95 -8.13
N PRO A 965 -18.23 5.15 -8.58
CA PRO A 965 -17.92 5.15 -10.00
C PRO A 965 -18.35 3.85 -10.68
N PHE A 966 -18.94 3.97 -11.87
CA PHE A 966 -19.49 2.88 -12.70
C PHE A 966 -20.71 2.18 -12.12
N PHE A 967 -21.24 2.63 -10.99
CA PHE A 967 -22.51 2.12 -10.48
C PHE A 967 -23.66 2.64 -11.34
N THR A 968 -24.41 1.73 -11.95
CA THR A 968 -25.62 2.04 -12.72
C THR A 968 -26.67 0.96 -12.47
N THR A 969 -27.94 1.36 -12.40
CA THR A 969 -29.09 0.45 -12.36
C THR A 969 -29.73 0.27 -13.74
N LYS A 970 -29.09 0.80 -14.79
CA LYS A 970 -29.58 0.82 -16.17
C LYS A 970 -28.91 -0.27 -17.00
N SER A 971 -29.55 -0.71 -18.06
CA SER A 971 -29.07 -1.68 -19.04
C SER A 971 -27.74 -1.26 -19.68
N MET A 972 -26.97 -2.24 -20.18
CA MET A 972 -25.68 -2.03 -20.83
C MET A 972 -25.79 -1.00 -21.96
N GLY A 973 -25.04 0.10 -21.85
CA GLY A 973 -25.01 1.19 -22.85
C GLY A 973 -25.86 2.43 -22.51
N GLU A 974 -26.78 2.36 -21.54
CA GLU A 974 -27.70 3.47 -21.23
C GLU A 974 -27.26 4.37 -20.06
N GLY A 975 -26.18 4.01 -19.36
CA GLY A 975 -25.62 4.82 -18.29
C GLY A 975 -24.13 4.54 -18.08
N THR A 976 -23.32 5.59 -18.08
CA THR A 976 -21.87 5.49 -17.81
C THR A 976 -21.56 5.13 -16.36
N GLY A 977 -22.53 5.32 -15.44
CA GLY A 977 -22.35 5.14 -14.00
C GLY A 977 -21.36 6.14 -13.36
N LEU A 978 -20.97 7.19 -14.09
CA LEU A 978 -19.95 8.15 -13.66
C LEU A 978 -20.54 9.49 -13.19
N GLY A 979 -21.73 9.86 -13.64
CA GLY A 979 -22.29 11.21 -13.45
C GLY A 979 -22.39 11.65 -11.98
N LEU A 980 -22.95 10.81 -11.10
CA LEU A 980 -23.12 11.14 -9.67
C LEU A 980 -21.81 11.13 -8.89
N ALA A 981 -20.86 10.25 -9.25
CA ALA A 981 -19.52 10.25 -8.66
C ALA A 981 -18.77 11.56 -8.97
N VAL A 982 -18.91 12.07 -10.19
CA VAL A 982 -18.35 13.37 -10.61
C VAL A 982 -19.00 14.52 -9.84
N VAL A 983 -20.33 14.51 -9.69
CA VAL A 983 -21.03 15.52 -8.88
C VAL A 983 -20.49 15.54 -7.46
N GLN A 984 -20.33 14.38 -6.81
CA GLN A 984 -19.79 14.30 -5.45
C GLN A 984 -18.35 14.82 -5.37
N GLY A 985 -17.50 14.52 -6.37
CA GLY A 985 -16.13 15.01 -6.45
C GLY A 985 -16.06 16.53 -6.60
N ILE A 986 -16.86 17.11 -7.50
CA ILE A 986 -16.94 18.56 -7.71
C ILE A 986 -17.40 19.27 -6.44
N VAL A 987 -18.47 18.78 -5.80
CA VAL A 987 -19.02 19.39 -4.59
C VAL A 987 -18.01 19.37 -3.44
N LYS A 988 -17.30 18.26 -3.23
CA LYS A 988 -16.20 18.19 -2.26
C LYS A 988 -15.06 19.15 -2.61
N GLY A 989 -14.73 19.29 -3.90
CA GLY A 989 -13.74 20.26 -4.39
C GLY A 989 -14.09 21.71 -4.05
N HIS A 990 -15.39 22.04 -4.03
CA HIS A 990 -15.93 23.33 -3.61
C HIS A 990 -16.12 23.46 -2.09
N LYS A 991 -15.57 22.53 -1.29
CA LYS A 991 -15.79 22.45 0.17
C LYS A 991 -17.27 22.39 0.57
N GLY A 992 -18.11 21.86 -0.31
CA GLY A 992 -19.54 21.68 -0.09
C GLY A 992 -19.92 20.26 0.31
N ALA A 993 -21.21 20.05 0.56
CA ALA A 993 -21.79 18.73 0.82
C ALA A 993 -22.97 18.44 -0.12
N ILE A 994 -23.24 17.17 -0.36
CA ILE A 994 -24.40 16.70 -1.11
C ILE A 994 -25.24 15.78 -0.23
N SER A 995 -26.55 16.00 -0.20
CA SER A 995 -27.51 15.10 0.44
C SER A 995 -28.54 14.60 -0.55
N LEU A 996 -28.99 13.37 -0.32
CA LEU A 996 -30.05 12.71 -1.07
C LEU A 996 -31.22 12.45 -0.14
N SER A 997 -32.42 12.82 -0.56
CA SER A 997 -33.66 12.28 -0.05
C SER A 997 -34.45 11.66 -1.20
N SER A 998 -34.88 10.42 -1.05
CA SER A 998 -35.66 9.75 -2.09
C SER A 998 -36.68 8.81 -1.45
N GLU A 999 -37.91 8.92 -1.93
CA GLU A 999 -39.00 8.03 -1.62
C GLU A 999 -39.45 7.34 -2.92
N PRO A 1000 -39.46 5.99 -2.98
CA PRO A 1000 -39.86 5.25 -4.17
C PRO A 1000 -41.21 5.72 -4.70
N TRP A 1001 -41.27 6.03 -6.00
CA TRP A 1001 -42.45 6.52 -6.73
C TRP A 1001 -43.08 7.84 -6.25
N VAL A 1002 -42.39 8.57 -5.37
CA VAL A 1002 -42.89 9.85 -4.85
C VAL A 1002 -42.01 10.99 -5.33
N LYS A 1003 -40.75 11.02 -4.89
CA LYS A 1003 -39.84 12.12 -5.18
C LYS A 1003 -38.39 11.68 -4.94
N THR A 1004 -37.49 12.09 -5.82
CA THR A 1004 -36.05 12.08 -5.58
C THR A 1004 -35.57 13.52 -5.51
N ARG A 1005 -34.78 13.85 -4.50
CA ARG A 1005 -34.22 15.19 -4.32
C ARG A 1005 -32.75 15.10 -3.95
N PHE A 1006 -31.92 15.74 -4.75
CA PHE A 1006 -30.53 16.03 -4.43
C PHE A 1006 -30.44 17.47 -3.95
N GLU A 1007 -29.78 17.70 -2.82
CA GLU A 1007 -29.47 19.03 -2.29
C GLU A 1007 -27.96 19.17 -2.20
N ILE A 1008 -27.43 20.26 -2.73
CA ILE A 1008 -26.00 20.59 -2.74
C ILE A 1008 -25.82 21.88 -1.97
N PHE A 1009 -24.97 21.84 -0.95
CA PHE A 1009 -24.62 22.97 -0.10
C PHE A 1009 -23.24 23.48 -0.50
N LEU A 1010 -23.16 24.73 -0.94
CA LEU A 1010 -21.93 25.42 -1.30
C LEU A 1010 -21.66 26.55 -0.29
N PRO A 1011 -20.41 26.73 0.18
CA PRO A 1011 -20.08 27.82 1.10
C PRO A 1011 -20.43 29.17 0.49
N TYR A 1012 -21.11 30.04 1.24
CA TYR A 1012 -21.40 31.39 0.81
C TYR A 1012 -20.35 32.36 1.38
N GLU A 1013 -19.62 33.06 0.50
CA GLU A 1013 -18.69 34.13 0.87
C GLU A 1013 -19.07 35.40 0.11
N ASP A 1014 -19.51 36.44 0.83
CA ASP A 1014 -19.92 37.72 0.24
C ASP A 1014 -18.68 38.59 -0.05
N GLU A 1015 -17.98 38.31 -1.15
CA GLU A 1015 -16.94 39.20 -1.67
C GLU A 1015 -17.47 39.96 -2.90
N GLY A 1016 -17.74 41.26 -2.69
CA GLY A 1016 -18.31 42.19 -3.66
C GLY A 1016 -17.42 42.50 -4.88
N ALA A 1017 -17.09 41.49 -5.68
CA ALA A 1017 -16.56 41.67 -7.02
C ALA A 1017 -17.71 42.00 -8.02
N GLN A 1018 -17.38 42.66 -9.13
CA GLN A 1018 -18.35 42.94 -10.19
C GLN A 1018 -18.14 41.97 -11.37
N PRO A 1019 -19.21 41.44 -12.01
CA PRO A 1019 -19.08 40.63 -13.21
C PRO A 1019 -18.60 41.46 -14.39
N LYS A 1020 -17.67 40.91 -15.18
CA LYS A 1020 -17.29 41.46 -16.48
C LYS A 1020 -18.20 40.83 -17.53
N GLU A 1021 -19.20 41.57 -18.01
CA GLU A 1021 -20.08 41.12 -19.11
C GLU A 1021 -19.27 40.82 -20.38
N LEU A 1022 -19.38 39.59 -20.89
CA LEU A 1022 -18.97 39.22 -22.24
C LEU A 1022 -20.10 39.58 -23.21
N ALA A 1023 -20.10 40.81 -23.70
CA ALA A 1023 -20.89 41.18 -24.87
C ALA A 1023 -20.29 40.53 -26.14
N GLU A 1024 -21.14 39.99 -27.01
CA GLU A 1024 -20.75 39.49 -28.33
C GLU A 1024 -20.11 40.62 -29.16
N ARG A 1025 -18.79 40.59 -29.26
CA ARG A 1025 -18.02 41.49 -30.13
C ARG A 1025 -17.98 40.92 -31.55
N PRO A 1026 -17.93 41.78 -32.59
CA PRO A 1026 -17.65 41.33 -33.95
C PRO A 1026 -16.31 40.57 -33.99
N THR A 1027 -16.24 39.50 -34.79
CA THR A 1027 -15.03 38.68 -34.95
C THR A 1027 -13.86 39.59 -35.34
N PRO A 1028 -12.78 39.63 -34.55
CA PRO A 1028 -11.64 40.48 -34.87
C PRO A 1028 -10.99 40.04 -36.19
N SER A 1029 -10.61 41.00 -37.04
CA SER A 1029 -9.94 40.77 -38.33
C SER A 1029 -8.57 41.43 -38.36
N GLY A 1030 -7.75 41.11 -39.37
CA GLY A 1030 -6.39 41.66 -39.48
C GLY A 1030 -5.78 41.72 -40.85
N SER A 1031 -4.49 42.09 -40.89
CA SER A 1031 -3.68 42.18 -42.11
C SER A 1031 -2.23 41.68 -41.93
N GLU A 1032 -1.91 41.20 -40.73
CA GLU A 1032 -0.59 40.77 -40.30
C GLU A 1032 -0.21 39.43 -40.93
N ARG A 1033 1.10 39.21 -41.02
CA ARG A 1033 1.67 38.01 -41.63
C ARG A 1033 2.04 36.98 -40.57
N ILE A 1034 1.37 35.84 -40.58
CA ILE A 1034 1.45 34.80 -39.55
C ILE A 1034 2.19 33.57 -40.11
N LEU A 1035 3.15 33.06 -39.35
CA LEU A 1035 3.73 31.75 -39.61
C LEU A 1035 2.96 30.69 -38.81
N PHE A 1036 2.30 29.78 -39.49
CA PHE A 1036 1.56 28.67 -38.88
C PHE A 1036 2.37 27.38 -38.99
N VAL A 1037 2.71 26.76 -37.86
CA VAL A 1037 3.56 25.57 -37.78
C VAL A 1037 2.77 24.44 -37.14
N GLU A 1038 2.53 23.38 -37.91
CA GLU A 1038 1.70 22.25 -37.51
C GLU A 1038 2.18 20.99 -38.27
N ASP A 1039 1.97 19.80 -37.73
CA ASP A 1039 2.34 18.53 -38.39
C ASP A 1039 1.16 17.84 -39.08
N ASP A 1040 -0.05 18.14 -38.61
CA ASP A 1040 -1.34 17.70 -39.15
C ASP A 1040 -1.67 18.34 -40.51
N LEU A 1041 -1.85 17.50 -41.53
CA LEU A 1041 -2.06 17.93 -42.92
C LEU A 1041 -3.41 18.64 -43.12
N ASP A 1042 -4.46 18.22 -42.41
CA ASP A 1042 -5.80 18.80 -42.57
C ASP A 1042 -5.86 20.21 -41.97
N GLN A 1043 -5.19 20.42 -40.83
CA GLN A 1043 -5.03 21.74 -40.23
C GLN A 1043 -4.14 22.66 -41.07
N LEU A 1044 -3.05 22.15 -41.64
CA LEU A 1044 -2.21 22.89 -42.59
C LEU A 1044 -2.99 23.36 -43.83
N GLU A 1045 -4.02 22.63 -44.27
CA GLU A 1045 -4.85 23.06 -45.39
C GLU A 1045 -6.01 23.99 -45.02
N THR A 1046 -6.57 23.84 -43.82
CA THR A 1046 -7.85 24.48 -43.44
C THR A 1046 -7.62 25.82 -42.71
N ILE A 1047 -6.75 25.84 -41.71
CA ILE A 1047 -6.55 27.00 -40.84
C ILE A 1047 -6.00 28.23 -41.58
N PRO A 1048 -5.02 28.10 -42.49
CA PRO A 1048 -4.56 29.23 -43.28
C PRO A 1048 -5.67 29.87 -44.13
N LYS A 1049 -6.62 29.06 -44.65
CA LYS A 1049 -7.76 29.56 -45.42
C LYS A 1049 -8.74 30.33 -44.53
N VAL A 1050 -9.04 29.81 -43.34
CA VAL A 1050 -9.91 30.46 -42.35
C VAL A 1050 -9.33 31.81 -41.91
N LEU A 1051 -8.04 31.84 -41.50
CA LEU A 1051 -7.36 33.07 -41.13
C LEU A 1051 -7.20 34.05 -42.31
N GLY A 1052 -6.99 33.52 -43.53
CA GLY A 1052 -6.96 34.32 -44.76
C GLY A 1052 -8.27 35.07 -45.02
N ARG A 1053 -9.42 34.45 -44.74
CA ARG A 1053 -10.75 35.10 -44.83
C ARG A 1053 -10.96 36.16 -43.75
N LEU A 1054 -10.30 36.02 -42.60
CA LEU A 1054 -10.27 37.04 -41.55
C LEU A 1054 -9.23 38.16 -41.83
N GLY A 1055 -8.56 38.11 -42.98
CA GLY A 1055 -7.67 39.15 -43.51
C GLY A 1055 -6.17 38.94 -43.26
N TYR A 1056 -5.78 37.91 -42.50
CA TYR A 1056 -4.37 37.62 -42.21
C TYR A 1056 -3.65 36.97 -43.39
N SER A 1057 -2.35 37.25 -43.56
CA SER A 1057 -1.51 36.57 -44.54
C SER A 1057 -0.79 35.40 -43.88
N VAL A 1058 -1.24 34.16 -44.10
CA VAL A 1058 -0.70 32.99 -43.39
C VAL A 1058 0.23 32.17 -44.28
N VAL A 1059 1.43 31.86 -43.77
CA VAL A 1059 2.36 30.89 -44.36
C VAL A 1059 2.36 29.66 -43.47
N ALA A 1060 1.96 28.51 -44.03
CA ALA A 1060 1.93 27.24 -43.31
C ALA A 1060 3.21 26.43 -43.56
N CYS A 1061 3.78 25.88 -42.49
CA CYS A 1061 4.98 25.03 -42.54
C CYS A 1061 4.73 23.73 -41.79
N ARG A 1062 5.14 22.62 -42.40
CA ARG A 1062 5.03 21.30 -41.79
C ARG A 1062 6.21 21.06 -40.84
N GLY A 1063 5.96 21.18 -39.55
CA GLY A 1063 6.97 20.97 -38.51
C GLY A 1063 8.02 22.08 -38.36
N ALA A 1064 8.82 21.95 -37.31
CA ALA A 1064 9.78 22.97 -36.84
C ALA A 1064 10.91 23.24 -37.85
N ASP A 1065 11.45 22.21 -38.50
CA ASP A 1065 12.60 22.37 -39.41
C ASP A 1065 12.24 23.19 -40.66
N ALA A 1066 11.07 22.92 -41.25
CA ALA A 1066 10.56 23.69 -42.38
C ALA A 1066 10.31 25.16 -42.00
N ALA A 1067 9.79 25.40 -40.80
CA ALA A 1067 9.55 26.74 -40.28
C ALA A 1067 10.87 27.51 -40.05
N LEU A 1068 11.89 26.88 -39.47
CA LEU A 1068 13.22 27.48 -39.29
C LEU A 1068 13.91 27.78 -40.62
N ALA A 1069 13.76 26.90 -41.63
CA ALA A 1069 14.25 27.13 -42.97
C ALA A 1069 13.56 28.34 -43.65
N ALA A 1070 12.23 28.42 -43.54
CA ALA A 1070 11.43 29.54 -44.08
C ALA A 1070 11.78 30.89 -43.41
N LEU A 1071 12.19 30.86 -42.14
CA LEU A 1071 12.65 32.04 -41.41
C LEU A 1071 14.09 32.47 -41.78
N SER A 1072 14.87 31.55 -42.36
CA SER A 1072 16.30 31.74 -42.70
C SER A 1072 16.53 32.08 -44.18
N SER A 1073 15.61 31.72 -45.08
CA SER A 1073 15.70 32.06 -46.52
C SER A 1073 15.58 33.56 -46.74
N SER A 1074 16.64 34.15 -47.32
CA SER A 1074 16.84 35.61 -47.46
C SER A 1074 16.19 36.24 -48.69
N ASP A 1075 15.15 35.63 -49.27
CA ASP A 1075 14.46 36.16 -50.46
C ASP A 1075 13.09 36.78 -50.10
N GLY A 1076 13.14 38.07 -49.78
CA GLY A 1076 12.04 39.03 -49.96
C GLY A 1076 11.26 39.43 -48.70
N ASP A 1077 11.56 40.60 -48.13
CA ASP A 1077 10.70 41.57 -47.37
C ASP A 1077 9.54 41.10 -46.44
N GLY A 1078 9.44 39.82 -46.12
CA GLY A 1078 8.37 39.23 -45.33
C GLY A 1078 8.71 39.14 -43.85
N ARG A 1079 8.62 40.25 -43.11
CA ARG A 1079 8.66 40.15 -41.65
C ARG A 1079 7.37 39.45 -41.20
N PHE A 1080 7.49 38.27 -40.58
CA PHE A 1080 6.38 37.67 -39.84
C PHE A 1080 6.14 38.49 -38.58
N ASP A 1081 4.87 38.72 -38.26
CA ASP A 1081 4.44 39.48 -37.10
C ASP A 1081 4.15 38.57 -35.90
N LEU A 1082 3.80 37.30 -36.15
CA LEU A 1082 3.43 36.30 -35.16
C LEU A 1082 3.73 34.89 -35.65
N VAL A 1083 4.10 33.99 -34.73
CA VAL A 1083 4.14 32.55 -34.99
C VAL A 1083 3.05 31.85 -34.19
N VAL A 1084 2.28 30.98 -34.84
CA VAL A 1084 1.36 30.05 -34.20
C VAL A 1084 1.93 28.66 -34.41
N THR A 1085 2.22 27.93 -33.33
CA THR A 1085 2.87 26.62 -33.41
C THR A 1085 2.17 25.60 -32.53
N ASP A 1086 2.05 24.36 -33.00
CA ASP A 1086 1.57 23.27 -32.15
C ASP A 1086 2.62 22.85 -31.11
N PHE A 1087 2.16 22.27 -30.00
CA PHE A 1087 3.01 21.79 -28.91
C PHE A 1087 3.68 20.45 -29.22
N ASP A 1088 2.93 19.50 -29.77
CA ASP A 1088 3.39 18.14 -30.03
C ASP A 1088 3.73 17.96 -31.51
N MET A 1089 4.97 18.30 -31.91
CA MET A 1089 5.46 18.02 -33.26
C MET A 1089 6.52 16.89 -33.24
N PRO A 1090 6.62 16.04 -34.28
CA PRO A 1090 7.45 14.84 -34.26
C PRO A 1090 8.96 15.09 -34.11
N GLU A 1091 9.45 16.23 -34.62
CA GLU A 1091 10.89 16.55 -34.69
C GLU A 1091 11.37 17.38 -33.49
N ALA A 1092 10.50 18.23 -32.94
CA ALA A 1092 10.78 19.09 -31.79
C ALA A 1092 9.47 19.54 -31.14
N THR A 1093 9.44 19.74 -29.82
CA THR A 1093 8.25 20.32 -29.19
C THR A 1093 8.09 21.78 -29.59
N GLY A 1094 6.85 22.30 -29.58
CA GLY A 1094 6.58 23.72 -29.84
C GLY A 1094 7.34 24.66 -28.88
N VAL A 1095 7.66 24.19 -27.68
CA VAL A 1095 8.48 24.91 -26.71
C VAL A 1095 9.95 24.92 -27.12
N ASP A 1096 10.50 23.79 -27.58
CA ASP A 1096 11.89 23.71 -28.07
C ASP A 1096 12.08 24.53 -29.35
N PHE A 1097 11.11 24.47 -30.25
CA PHE A 1097 11.05 25.33 -31.43
C PHE A 1097 10.99 26.81 -31.03
N SER A 1098 10.14 27.18 -30.07
CA SER A 1098 10.04 28.55 -29.58
C SER A 1098 11.34 29.05 -28.92
N ARG A 1099 12.05 28.21 -28.15
CA ARG A 1099 13.38 28.56 -27.60
C ARG A 1099 14.40 28.81 -28.71
N THR A 1100 14.42 27.95 -29.73
CA THR A 1100 15.32 28.08 -30.88
C THR A 1100 14.97 29.34 -31.69
N LEU A 1101 13.68 29.62 -31.88
CA LEU A 1101 13.19 30.82 -32.52
C LEU A 1101 13.58 32.08 -31.74
N HIS A 1102 13.52 32.07 -30.42
CA HIS A 1102 13.95 33.21 -29.59
C HIS A 1102 15.42 33.57 -29.80
N GLN A 1103 16.29 32.57 -30.03
CA GLN A 1103 17.71 32.80 -30.33
C GLN A 1103 17.91 33.46 -31.70
N ILE A 1104 17.07 33.13 -32.67
CA ILE A 1104 17.17 33.63 -34.06
C ILE A 1104 16.46 34.99 -34.20
N ARG A 1105 15.28 35.16 -33.59
CA ARG A 1105 14.47 36.39 -33.57
C ARG A 1105 13.84 36.63 -32.18
N PRO A 1106 14.54 37.31 -31.27
CA PRO A 1106 14.09 37.51 -29.88
C PRO A 1106 12.77 38.28 -29.73
N GLY A 1107 12.39 39.08 -30.72
CA GLY A 1107 11.22 39.95 -30.70
C GLY A 1107 9.96 39.40 -31.38
N LEU A 1108 9.99 38.18 -31.92
CA LEU A 1108 8.84 37.58 -32.61
C LEU A 1108 7.93 36.86 -31.59
N PRO A 1109 6.69 37.32 -31.35
CA PRO A 1109 5.78 36.65 -30.43
C PRO A 1109 5.32 35.29 -30.96
N VAL A 1110 5.07 34.36 -30.04
CA VAL A 1110 4.62 33.00 -30.33
C VAL A 1110 3.31 32.73 -29.56
N ILE A 1111 2.31 32.21 -30.27
CA ILE A 1111 1.15 31.54 -29.70
C ILE A 1111 1.39 30.05 -29.79
N LEU A 1112 1.39 29.40 -28.64
CA LEU A 1112 1.49 27.95 -28.55
C LEU A 1112 0.10 27.35 -28.54
N VAL A 1113 -0.17 26.41 -29.43
CA VAL A 1113 -1.43 25.66 -29.47
C VAL A 1113 -1.19 24.31 -28.78
N SER A 1114 -2.08 23.88 -27.89
CA SER A 1114 -1.91 22.60 -27.19
C SER A 1114 -3.22 21.99 -26.72
N GLY A 1115 -3.35 20.66 -26.79
CA GLY A 1115 -4.38 19.89 -26.08
C GLY A 1115 -3.99 19.51 -24.64
N ARG A 1116 -2.75 19.80 -24.21
CA ARG A 1116 -2.19 19.38 -22.91
C ARG A 1116 -2.16 20.54 -21.92
N ARG A 1117 -2.66 20.33 -20.69
CA ARG A 1117 -2.57 21.33 -19.61
C ARG A 1117 -1.13 21.65 -19.17
N GLY A 1118 -0.22 20.66 -19.21
CA GLY A 1118 1.21 20.87 -18.89
C GLY A 1118 1.96 21.78 -19.87
N ALA A 1119 1.33 22.16 -20.99
CA ALA A 1119 1.91 23.11 -21.93
C ALA A 1119 1.98 24.53 -21.37
N ILE A 1120 1.08 24.92 -20.46
CA ILE A 1120 1.12 26.22 -19.78
C ILE A 1120 2.36 26.29 -18.88
N ASP A 1121 2.59 25.24 -18.07
CA ASP A 1121 3.78 25.13 -17.21
C ASP A 1121 5.08 25.12 -18.02
N ALA A 1122 5.10 24.36 -19.12
CA ALA A 1122 6.24 24.31 -20.01
C ALA A 1122 6.49 25.64 -20.75
N ALA A 1123 5.43 26.42 -21.01
CA ALA A 1123 5.50 27.73 -21.65
C ALA A 1123 6.00 28.83 -20.71
N MET A 1124 5.77 28.73 -19.39
CA MET A 1124 6.20 29.74 -18.40
C MET A 1124 7.73 29.98 -18.40
N GLY A 1125 8.54 29.05 -18.93
CA GLY A 1125 9.99 29.17 -19.03
C GLY A 1125 10.51 29.87 -20.30
N VAL A 1126 9.65 30.31 -21.22
CA VAL A 1126 10.05 30.81 -22.55
C VAL A 1126 9.41 32.16 -22.86
N SER A 1127 10.23 33.22 -22.90
CA SER A 1127 9.79 34.63 -22.90
C SER A 1127 9.07 35.11 -24.16
N ASN A 1128 9.26 34.46 -25.30
CA ASN A 1128 8.57 34.79 -26.55
C ASN A 1128 7.22 34.07 -26.72
N ILE A 1129 6.88 33.08 -25.87
CA ILE A 1129 5.52 32.52 -25.84
C ILE A 1129 4.63 33.50 -25.09
N ARG A 1130 3.73 34.16 -25.82
CA ARG A 1130 2.86 35.22 -25.29
C ARG A 1130 1.48 34.72 -24.91
N HIS A 1131 1.05 33.61 -25.50
CA HIS A 1131 -0.25 33.02 -25.23
C HIS A 1131 -0.21 31.51 -25.49
N VAL A 1132 -1.01 30.76 -24.72
CA VAL A 1132 -1.24 29.33 -24.93
C VAL A 1132 -2.72 29.14 -25.24
N LEU A 1133 -3.02 28.68 -26.45
CA LEU A 1133 -4.37 28.40 -26.93
C LEU A 1133 -4.67 26.91 -26.81
N THR A 1134 -5.81 26.57 -26.20
CA THR A 1134 -6.19 25.17 -25.98
C THR A 1134 -6.96 24.57 -27.15
N LYS A 1135 -6.60 23.34 -27.59
CA LYS A 1135 -7.38 22.55 -28.56
C LYS A 1135 -8.63 21.95 -27.86
N PRO A 1136 -9.81 21.88 -28.51
CA PRO A 1136 -10.11 22.41 -29.85
C PRO A 1136 -10.43 23.91 -29.84
N TYR A 1137 -10.05 24.62 -30.90
CA TYR A 1137 -10.24 26.06 -31.08
C TYR A 1137 -10.95 26.38 -32.40
N SER A 1138 -11.71 27.48 -32.43
CA SER A 1138 -12.34 28.02 -33.64
C SER A 1138 -11.45 29.06 -34.33
N GLY A 1139 -11.75 29.36 -35.60
CA GLY A 1139 -11.09 30.45 -36.33
C GLY A 1139 -11.25 31.81 -35.63
N ARG A 1140 -12.41 32.03 -35.00
CA ARG A 1140 -12.67 33.21 -34.15
C ARG A 1140 -11.79 33.22 -32.91
N GLY A 1141 -11.72 32.12 -32.16
CA GLY A 1141 -10.91 32.04 -30.94
C GLY A 1141 -9.41 32.23 -31.23
N LEU A 1142 -8.94 31.70 -32.37
CA LEU A 1142 -7.58 31.93 -32.84
C LEU A 1142 -7.33 33.40 -33.20
N SER A 1143 -8.27 34.06 -33.90
CA SER A 1143 -8.15 35.49 -34.23
C SER A 1143 -8.17 36.40 -32.99
N GLU A 1144 -9.00 36.08 -31.99
CA GLU A 1144 -9.04 36.78 -30.71
C GLU A 1144 -7.70 36.64 -29.97
N ALA A 1145 -7.08 35.46 -29.97
CA ALA A 1145 -5.76 35.23 -29.39
C ALA A 1145 -4.65 35.99 -30.14
N ILE A 1146 -4.69 35.98 -31.48
CA ILE A 1146 -3.77 36.73 -32.34
C ILE A 1146 -3.82 38.22 -31.99
N ARG A 1147 -5.03 38.79 -31.90
CA ARG A 1147 -5.25 40.20 -31.56
C ARG A 1147 -4.81 40.53 -30.14
N ALA A 1148 -5.13 39.67 -29.18
CA ALA A 1148 -4.69 39.85 -27.80
C ALA A 1148 -3.16 39.93 -27.68
N VAL A 1149 -2.42 39.20 -28.51
CA VAL A 1149 -0.95 39.22 -28.52
C VAL A 1149 -0.38 40.41 -29.28
N LEU A 1150 -0.95 40.77 -30.43
CA LEU A 1150 -0.43 41.83 -31.29
C LEU A 1150 -0.84 43.24 -30.84
N ASP A 1151 -2.04 43.39 -30.29
CA ASP A 1151 -2.57 44.68 -29.83
C ASP A 1151 -2.16 45.01 -28.39
N ALA A 1152 -1.53 44.07 -27.68
CA ALA A 1152 -0.95 44.32 -26.37
C ALA A 1152 0.21 45.32 -26.50
N VAL A 1153 -0.03 46.56 -26.06
CA VAL A 1153 1.00 47.62 -26.03
C VAL A 1153 2.22 47.10 -25.26
N PRO A 1154 3.45 47.17 -25.82
CA PRO A 1154 4.64 46.75 -25.10
C PRO A 1154 4.78 47.60 -23.84
N ALA A 1155 4.78 46.96 -22.67
CA ALA A 1155 5.19 47.61 -21.45
C ALA A 1155 6.60 48.17 -21.66
N GLU A 1156 6.75 49.49 -21.55
CA GLU A 1156 8.07 50.13 -21.55
C GLU A 1156 8.95 49.48 -20.47
N VAL A 1157 10.20 49.23 -20.86
CA VAL A 1157 11.27 48.56 -20.11
C VAL A 1157 11.51 49.19 -18.74
#